data_AF-A0A4S3KAA3-F1
#
_entry.id   AF-A0A4S3KAA3-F1
#
_cell.length_a   1.000
_cell.length_b   1.000
_cell.length_c   1.000
_cell.angle_alpha   90.00
_cell.angle_beta   90.00
_cell.angle_gamma   90.00
#
_symmetry.space_group_name_H-M   'P 1'
#
loop_
_entity.id
_entity.type
_entity.pdbx_description
1 polymer ?
#
loop_
_entity_poly.entity_id
_entity_poly.type
_entity_poly.pdbx_seq_one_letter_code
_entity_poly.pdbx_strand_id
1 'polypeptide(L)'
;MIEAYAAGARALAVLASAHLIGVTLFLLRAGPLPAGEEPRAWDRGLRRTLPIAALLLCLALLAVLHAQACGVAGGWASPDLMAQLARDTAYGHWWCLRALGAMAVLFIACVATATPAPLLRAAALVGTSFAAATTIALAPLTGHAAGTEQAAWLVPLHMAHLLALSAWLGALPAWIGLARRAAHEPDARIRDFVARALERFSRLAMACMAVIVGTGVVLAFQFIDDQGDLLGTRYGLLLCAKLVVLVFVLRIADAVRRRVLPRLRTAEASDAFAAGATSVRLEWWLALGLLGLGATLAQTVPAIHDQPSWWMPVRLSFEAGWADPATRVAIWLGAALIVFAAALIAPMRRSRPLRMAVSVIGVAGVATALWGLSVSAFPDTFLRPPVPYLSLSIDQGRRAFEANCTACHGSGGLGDGALGKTMRKPPANLSEPHTALHTPGDMYWWFTHGMPAGPMPGFAGVLDDEQRWDLVNFLRVFSQGFQARVLGPRVVPGKPWLGAPDFYYQTGDGSSAQFKDLRGRSPALVVFDVAEDPLSVARLEALRNAADASFTLIVPRSEDVWQAYQFLTRTLADRGASDRVGMPRRHVEFLIDRFGYIRARWIPSDEAVPWTASFDVKAEVARLASEPQILPPPDLHLH
;
A
#
# COMPACT_ATOMS: atom_id res chain seq x y z
N MET A 1 2.47 -24.19 9.41
CA MET A 1 2.42 -24.36 10.89
C MET A 1 3.15 -23.26 11.64
N ILE A 2 4.41 -22.95 11.31
CA ILE A 2 5.20 -21.90 11.99
C ILE A 2 4.54 -20.51 11.91
N GLU A 3 4.02 -20.12 10.74
CA GLU A 3 3.29 -18.85 10.60
C GLU A 3 2.08 -18.74 11.55
N ALA A 4 1.29 -19.80 11.66
CA ALA A 4 0.12 -19.84 12.54
C ALA A 4 0.53 -19.77 14.02
N TYR A 5 1.62 -20.45 14.40
CA TYR A 5 2.21 -20.34 15.74
C TYR A 5 2.65 -18.89 16.03
N ALA A 6 3.35 -18.26 15.09
CA ALA A 6 3.82 -16.89 15.23
C ALA A 6 2.68 -15.87 15.33
N ALA A 7 1.65 -16.02 14.48
CA ALA A 7 0.44 -15.22 14.54
C ALA A 7 -0.29 -15.41 15.88
N GLY A 8 -0.40 -16.65 16.37
CA GLY A 8 -0.98 -16.97 17.67
C GLY A 8 -0.22 -16.34 18.84
N ALA A 9 1.11 -16.40 18.83
CA ALA A 9 1.96 -15.79 19.86
C ALA A 9 1.80 -14.26 19.90
N ARG A 10 1.78 -13.60 18.74
CA ARG A 10 1.54 -12.15 18.65
C ARG A 10 0.12 -11.77 19.09
N ALA A 11 -0.89 -12.51 18.64
CA ALA A 11 -2.28 -12.29 19.05
C ALA A 11 -2.44 -12.41 20.57
N LEU A 12 -1.83 -13.42 21.20
CA LEU A 12 -1.85 -13.60 22.64
C LEU A 12 -1.15 -12.44 23.38
N ALA A 13 0.01 -11.99 22.91
CA ALA A 13 0.71 -10.86 23.50
C ALA A 13 -0.13 -9.58 23.45
N VAL A 14 -0.75 -9.29 22.30
CA VAL A 14 -1.64 -8.14 22.13
C VAL A 14 -2.88 -8.28 23.01
N LEU A 15 -3.49 -9.47 23.09
CA LEU A 15 -4.68 -9.71 23.92
C LEU A 15 -4.37 -9.53 25.41
N ALA A 16 -3.22 -10.03 25.87
CA ALA A 16 -2.78 -9.86 27.25
C ALA A 16 -2.54 -8.39 27.59
N SER A 17 -1.82 -7.65 26.73
CA SER A 17 -1.64 -6.19 26.87
C SER A 17 -2.97 -5.45 26.83
N ALA A 18 -3.87 -5.82 25.92
CA ALA A 18 -5.20 -5.24 25.82
C ALA A 18 -5.96 -5.42 27.13
N HIS A 19 -6.06 -6.65 27.64
CA HIS A 19 -6.75 -6.93 28.89
C HIS A 19 -6.20 -6.12 30.07
N LEU A 20 -4.87 -6.04 30.20
CA LEU A 20 -4.22 -5.22 31.23
C LEU A 20 -4.63 -3.76 31.14
N ILE A 21 -4.49 -3.13 29.96
CA ILE A 21 -4.79 -1.72 29.72
C ILE A 21 -6.30 -1.45 29.87
N GLY A 22 -7.13 -2.27 29.25
CA GLY A 22 -8.58 -2.09 29.23
C GLY A 22 -9.22 -2.24 30.60
N VAL A 23 -8.83 -3.27 31.37
CA VAL A 23 -9.35 -3.47 32.73
C VAL A 23 -8.90 -2.35 33.68
N THR A 24 -7.64 -1.91 33.63
CA THR A 24 -7.17 -0.81 34.48
C THR A 24 -7.86 0.50 34.12
N LEU A 25 -7.98 0.83 32.83
CA LEU A 25 -8.70 2.02 32.38
C LEU A 25 -10.17 1.97 32.76
N PHE A 26 -10.80 0.80 32.69
CA PHE A 26 -12.18 0.60 33.11
C PHE A 26 -12.34 0.89 34.61
N LEU A 27 -11.50 0.28 35.46
CA LEU A 27 -11.54 0.49 36.92
C LEU A 27 -11.29 1.96 37.30
N LEU A 28 -10.34 2.63 36.62
CA LEU A 28 -10.04 4.04 36.87
C LEU A 28 -11.19 4.99 36.42
N ARG A 29 -11.94 4.64 35.38
CA ARG A 29 -13.05 5.47 34.85
C ARG A 29 -14.43 5.15 35.39
N ALA A 30 -14.62 3.99 36.00
CA ALA A 30 -15.90 3.58 36.60
C ALA A 30 -16.38 4.59 37.66
N GLY A 31 -15.46 5.29 38.33
CA GLY A 31 -15.77 6.25 39.39
C GLY A 31 -15.84 5.59 40.77
N PRO A 32 -16.17 6.36 41.83
CA PRO A 32 -16.23 5.84 43.18
C PRO A 32 -17.29 4.73 43.28
N LEU A 33 -16.88 3.57 43.78
CA LEU A 33 -17.76 2.42 43.97
C LEU A 33 -18.84 2.74 45.01
N PRO A 34 -20.11 2.33 44.79
CA PRO A 34 -21.14 2.39 45.82
C PRO A 34 -20.73 1.60 47.07
N ALA A 35 -21.23 2.02 48.23
CA ALA A 35 -21.05 1.26 49.46
C ALA A 35 -21.78 -0.10 49.35
N GLY A 36 -21.10 -1.19 49.70
CA GLY A 36 -21.64 -2.55 49.63
C GLY A 36 -20.56 -3.60 49.38
N GLU A 37 -20.85 -4.87 49.66
CA GLU A 37 -19.93 -5.98 49.40
C GLU A 37 -19.86 -6.34 47.91
N GLU A 38 -20.97 -6.27 47.18
CA GLU A 38 -21.07 -6.61 45.75
C GLU A 38 -20.12 -5.75 44.89
N PRO A 39 -20.16 -4.39 44.91
CA PRO A 39 -19.22 -3.57 44.16
C PRO A 39 -17.74 -3.83 44.51
N ARG A 40 -17.45 -4.15 45.78
CA ARG A 40 -16.10 -4.51 46.25
C ARG A 40 -15.66 -5.89 45.77
N ALA A 41 -16.59 -6.84 45.67
CA ALA A 41 -16.32 -8.16 45.10
C ALA A 41 -16.02 -8.06 43.60
N TRP A 42 -16.70 -7.17 42.87
CA TRP A 42 -16.44 -6.93 41.45
C TRP A 42 -15.06 -6.33 41.21
N ASP A 43 -14.69 -5.29 41.96
CA ASP A 43 -13.37 -4.69 41.93
C ASP A 43 -12.27 -5.74 42.21
N ARG A 44 -12.43 -6.54 43.27
CA ARG A 44 -11.49 -7.63 43.58
C ARG A 44 -11.41 -8.67 42.47
N GLY A 45 -12.54 -9.08 41.91
CA GLY A 45 -12.61 -10.06 40.83
C GLY A 45 -11.88 -9.60 39.57
N LEU A 46 -12.09 -8.35 39.15
CA LEU A 46 -11.39 -7.77 38.00
C LEU A 46 -9.90 -7.64 38.25
N ARG A 47 -9.49 -7.14 39.44
CA ARG A 47 -8.08 -7.00 39.78
C ARG A 47 -7.33 -8.33 39.77
N ARG A 48 -7.94 -9.42 40.23
CA ARG A 48 -7.33 -10.77 40.21
C ARG A 48 -6.95 -11.27 38.81
N THR A 49 -7.56 -10.72 37.76
CA THR A 49 -7.21 -11.08 36.37
C THR A 49 -5.92 -10.42 35.87
N LEU A 50 -5.47 -9.33 36.50
CA LEU A 50 -4.29 -8.56 36.08
C LEU A 50 -2.98 -9.37 36.16
N PRO A 51 -2.61 -10.02 37.28
CA PRO A 51 -1.36 -10.79 37.34
C PRO A 51 -1.38 -11.99 36.38
N ILE A 52 -2.55 -12.61 36.15
CA ILE A 52 -2.71 -13.69 35.17
C ILE A 52 -2.41 -13.17 33.76
N ALA A 53 -3.01 -12.04 33.37
CA ALA A 53 -2.76 -11.42 32.07
C ALA A 53 -1.29 -10.98 31.92
N ALA A 54 -0.66 -10.48 32.98
CA ALA A 54 0.75 -10.11 32.94
C ALA A 54 1.68 -11.33 32.80
N LEU A 55 1.38 -12.45 33.46
CA LEU A 55 2.11 -13.70 33.27
C LEU A 55 1.94 -14.22 31.83
N LEU A 56 0.72 -14.18 31.30
CA LEU A 56 0.44 -14.54 29.91
C LEU A 56 1.20 -13.64 28.92
N LEU A 57 1.35 -12.34 29.22
CA LEU A 57 2.15 -11.42 28.42
C LEU A 57 3.63 -11.85 28.39
N CYS A 58 4.22 -12.19 29.54
CA CYS A 58 5.60 -12.68 29.61
C CYS A 58 5.79 -13.96 28.77
N LEU A 59 4.90 -14.94 28.93
CA LEU A 59 4.93 -16.20 28.17
C LEU A 59 4.73 -15.97 26.67
N ALA A 60 3.81 -15.08 26.30
CA ALA A 60 3.56 -14.74 24.90
C ALA A 60 4.76 -14.04 24.25
N LEU A 61 5.47 -13.16 24.97
CA LEU A 61 6.67 -12.53 24.45
C LEU A 61 7.81 -13.54 24.23
N LEU A 62 7.98 -14.53 25.11
CA LEU A 62 8.90 -15.65 24.87
C LEU A 62 8.53 -16.44 23.62
N ALA A 63 7.24 -16.73 23.44
CA ALA A 63 6.74 -17.38 22.23
C ALA A 63 6.95 -16.54 20.97
N VAL A 64 6.84 -15.20 21.04
CA VAL A 64 7.14 -14.29 19.93
C VAL A 64 8.62 -14.31 19.55
N LEU A 65 9.53 -14.36 20.53
CA LEU A 65 10.97 -14.50 20.24
C LEU A 65 11.26 -15.84 19.55
N HIS A 66 10.72 -16.93 20.10
CA HIS A 66 10.87 -18.25 19.52
C HIS A 66 10.31 -18.32 18.10
N ALA A 67 9.12 -17.76 17.87
CA ALA A 67 8.51 -17.68 16.55
C ALA A 67 9.38 -16.91 15.53
N GLN A 68 10.00 -15.80 15.95
CA GLN A 68 10.92 -15.05 15.10
C GLN A 68 12.18 -15.87 14.78
N ALA A 69 12.76 -16.55 15.79
CA ALA A 69 13.89 -17.44 15.59
C ALA A 69 13.56 -18.58 14.62
N CYS A 70 12.35 -19.16 14.71
CA CYS A 70 11.89 -20.17 13.77
C CYS A 70 11.80 -19.65 12.33
N GLY A 71 11.34 -18.40 12.16
CA GLY A 71 11.31 -17.72 10.87
C GLY A 71 12.71 -17.57 10.26
N VAL A 72 13.71 -17.20 11.07
CA VAL A 72 15.11 -17.09 10.62
C VAL A 72 15.72 -18.46 10.30
N ALA A 73 15.40 -19.49 11.08
CA ALA A 73 15.92 -20.84 10.89
C ALA A 73 15.30 -21.59 9.70
N GLY A 74 14.15 -21.13 9.17
CA GLY A 74 13.34 -21.90 8.22
C GLY A 74 12.70 -23.17 8.82
N GLY A 75 12.61 -23.26 10.15
CA GLY A 75 12.24 -24.46 10.89
C GLY A 75 12.05 -24.19 12.38
N TRP A 76 12.00 -25.22 13.22
CA TRP A 76 11.97 -25.03 14.69
C TRP A 76 13.35 -24.60 15.19
N ALA A 77 13.41 -23.51 15.93
CA ALA A 77 14.67 -22.90 16.36
C ALA A 77 15.23 -23.53 17.64
N SER A 78 16.57 -23.51 17.76
CA SER A 78 17.27 -23.87 18.99
C SER A 78 17.26 -22.71 20.00
N PRO A 79 17.40 -23.02 21.31
CA PRO A 79 17.58 -21.99 22.34
C PRO A 79 18.78 -21.07 22.09
N ASP A 80 19.86 -21.60 21.49
CA ASP A 80 21.06 -20.82 21.17
C ASP A 80 20.77 -19.74 20.12
N LEU A 81 20.00 -20.07 19.07
CA LEU A 81 19.58 -19.10 18.07
C LEU A 81 18.68 -18.01 18.67
N MET A 82 17.79 -18.38 19.60
CA MET A 82 16.98 -17.38 20.32
C MET A 82 17.86 -16.43 21.14
N ALA A 83 18.89 -16.96 21.81
CA ALA A 83 19.82 -16.16 22.61
C ALA A 83 20.68 -15.23 21.74
N GLN A 84 21.14 -15.70 20.58
CA GLN A 84 21.84 -14.88 19.58
C GLN A 84 20.91 -13.78 19.04
N LEU A 85 19.70 -14.14 18.60
CA LEU A 85 18.73 -13.17 18.08
C LEU A 85 18.43 -12.07 19.12
N ALA A 86 18.29 -12.44 20.40
CA ALA A 86 18.01 -11.49 21.48
C ALA A 86 19.19 -10.54 21.79
N ARG A 87 20.44 -10.97 21.62
CA ARG A 87 21.64 -10.18 21.95
C ARG A 87 22.24 -9.43 20.77
N ASP A 88 22.23 -10.04 19.59
CA ASP A 88 23.08 -9.63 18.47
C ASP A 88 22.28 -8.86 17.39
N THR A 89 20.98 -8.63 17.60
CA THR A 89 20.13 -7.94 16.63
C THR A 89 19.36 -6.76 17.22
N ALA A 90 19.09 -5.75 16.39
CA ALA A 90 18.23 -4.63 16.76
C ALA A 90 16.82 -5.09 17.17
N TYR A 91 16.29 -6.13 16.51
CA TYR A 91 15.03 -6.79 16.90
C TYR A 91 15.11 -7.31 18.35
N GLY A 92 16.20 -8.01 18.69
CA GLY A 92 16.46 -8.56 20.01
C GLY A 92 16.48 -7.52 21.11
N HIS A 93 17.13 -6.38 20.90
CA HIS A 93 17.17 -5.27 21.86
C HIS A 93 15.77 -4.73 22.18
N TRP A 94 14.95 -4.47 21.16
CA TRP A 94 13.56 -4.03 21.35
C TRP A 94 12.71 -5.10 22.02
N TRP A 95 12.93 -6.38 21.71
CA TRP A 95 12.28 -7.48 22.40
C TRP A 95 12.66 -7.55 23.88
N CYS A 96 13.94 -7.40 24.23
CA CYS A 96 14.43 -7.39 25.61
C CYS A 96 13.77 -6.27 26.44
N LEU A 97 13.67 -5.07 25.88
CA LEU A 97 12.95 -3.95 26.52
C LEU A 97 11.48 -4.28 26.78
N ARG A 98 10.81 -4.95 25.84
CA ARG A 98 9.42 -5.41 26.02
C ARG A 98 9.29 -6.51 27.07
N ALA A 99 10.24 -7.44 27.12
CA ALA A 99 10.27 -8.49 28.13
C ALA A 99 10.45 -7.92 29.55
N LEU A 100 11.39 -6.97 29.73
CA LEU A 100 11.57 -6.23 30.98
C LEU A 100 10.30 -5.45 31.37
N GLY A 101 9.68 -4.78 30.39
CA GLY A 101 8.39 -4.11 30.57
C GLY A 101 7.29 -5.06 31.07
N ALA A 102 7.17 -6.26 30.47
CA ALA A 102 6.20 -7.26 30.90
C ALA A 102 6.46 -7.78 32.33
N MET A 103 7.73 -7.99 32.72
CA MET A 103 8.09 -8.35 34.09
C MET A 103 7.73 -7.25 35.09
N ALA A 104 7.98 -5.98 34.75
CA ALA A 104 7.57 -4.85 35.57
C ALA A 104 6.05 -4.76 35.71
N VAL A 105 5.31 -4.98 34.61
CA VAL A 105 3.84 -5.03 34.63
C VAL A 105 3.34 -6.15 35.55
N LEU A 106 3.95 -7.34 35.51
CA LEU A 106 3.59 -8.45 36.40
C LEU A 106 3.78 -8.08 37.88
N PHE A 107 4.92 -7.49 38.22
CA PHE A 107 5.19 -7.03 39.58
C PHE A 107 4.14 -6.00 40.05
N ILE A 108 3.90 -4.96 39.25
CA ILE A 108 2.96 -3.88 39.59
C ILE A 108 1.52 -4.41 39.66
N ALA A 109 1.12 -5.34 38.77
CA ALA A 109 -0.18 -5.97 38.78
C ALA A 109 -0.41 -6.79 40.07
N CYS A 110 0.60 -7.53 40.53
CA CYS A 110 0.54 -8.19 41.84
C CYS A 110 0.33 -7.19 42.98
N VAL A 111 1.05 -6.07 42.99
CA VAL A 111 0.86 -4.98 43.98
C VAL A 111 -0.58 -4.44 43.94
N ALA A 112 -1.13 -4.18 42.74
CA ALA A 112 -2.49 -3.69 42.56
C ALA A 112 -3.56 -4.63 43.14
N THR A 113 -3.29 -5.95 43.17
CA THR A 113 -4.19 -6.95 43.77
C THR A 113 -4.04 -7.09 45.28
N ALA A 114 -2.80 -7.03 45.78
CA ALA A 114 -2.48 -7.37 47.17
C ALA A 114 -2.63 -6.19 48.14
N THR A 115 -2.45 -4.95 47.68
CA THR A 115 -2.41 -3.80 48.59
C THR A 115 -3.81 -3.42 49.13
N PRO A 116 -3.95 -3.24 50.46
CA PRO A 116 -5.17 -2.71 51.06
C PRO A 116 -5.25 -1.18 50.98
N ALA A 117 -4.13 -0.49 50.75
CA ALA A 117 -4.06 0.97 50.76
C ALA A 117 -4.66 1.57 49.46
N PRO A 118 -5.68 2.45 49.55
CA PRO A 118 -6.41 2.93 48.37
C PRO A 118 -5.55 3.78 47.42
N LEU A 119 -4.66 4.63 47.96
CA LEU A 119 -3.76 5.45 47.15
C LEU A 119 -2.73 4.61 46.40
N LEU A 120 -2.08 3.67 47.10
CA LEU A 120 -1.11 2.75 46.49
C LEU A 120 -1.77 1.86 45.43
N ARG A 121 -3.02 1.41 45.68
CA ARG A 121 -3.81 0.68 44.69
C ARG A 121 -4.07 1.50 43.42
N ALA A 122 -4.50 2.75 43.57
CA ALA A 122 -4.74 3.63 42.43
C ALA A 122 -3.44 3.87 41.63
N ALA A 123 -2.33 4.13 42.32
CA ALA A 123 -1.02 4.27 41.71
C ALA A 123 -0.58 2.99 40.98
N ALA A 124 -0.82 1.81 41.56
CA ALA A 124 -0.50 0.53 40.93
C ALA A 124 -1.38 0.23 39.69
N LEU A 125 -2.66 0.63 39.70
CA LEU A 125 -3.52 0.51 38.50
C LEU A 125 -3.04 1.43 37.36
N VAL A 126 -2.68 2.67 37.67
CA VAL A 126 -2.09 3.61 36.69
C VAL A 126 -0.76 3.07 36.18
N GLY A 127 0.11 2.60 37.08
CA GLY A 127 1.41 2.01 36.75
C GLY A 127 1.28 0.76 35.87
N THR A 128 0.33 -0.13 36.17
CA THR A 128 0.03 -1.31 35.33
C THR A 128 -0.40 -0.88 33.94
N SER A 129 -1.33 0.07 33.83
CA SER A 129 -1.81 0.59 32.55
C SER A 129 -0.69 1.22 31.72
N PHE A 130 0.14 2.06 32.35
CA PHE A 130 1.23 2.76 31.70
C PHE A 130 2.33 1.80 31.24
N ALA A 131 2.79 0.90 32.10
CA ALA A 131 3.83 -0.08 31.75
C ALA A 131 3.34 -1.06 30.67
N ALA A 132 2.07 -1.49 30.71
CA ALA A 132 1.50 -2.33 29.66
C ALA A 132 1.37 -1.57 28.33
N ALA A 133 0.95 -0.30 28.37
CA ALA A 133 0.87 0.59 27.20
C ALA A 133 2.25 0.79 26.55
N THR A 134 3.29 1.07 27.35
CA THR A 134 4.66 1.19 26.85
C THR A 134 5.13 -0.12 26.22
N THR A 135 4.87 -1.25 26.87
CA THR A 135 5.29 -2.58 26.35
C THR A 135 4.67 -2.91 24.99
N ILE A 136 3.38 -2.58 24.78
CA ILE A 136 2.72 -2.81 23.49
C ILE A 136 3.09 -1.75 22.45
N ALA A 137 3.31 -0.49 22.86
CA ALA A 137 3.73 0.59 21.97
C ALA A 137 5.13 0.34 21.38
N LEU A 138 5.99 -0.43 22.04
CA LEU A 138 7.28 -0.82 21.46
C LEU A 138 7.17 -1.92 20.39
N ALA A 139 6.02 -2.58 20.24
CA ALA A 139 5.87 -3.69 19.28
C ALA A 139 6.15 -3.32 17.80
N PRO A 140 5.71 -2.17 17.27
CA PRO A 140 5.94 -1.80 15.87
C PRO A 140 7.41 -1.62 15.50
N LEU A 141 8.27 -1.32 16.48
CA LEU A 141 9.74 -1.23 16.30
C LEU A 141 10.39 -2.58 15.96
N THR A 142 9.64 -3.68 16.13
CA THR A 142 10.05 -5.05 15.79
C THR A 142 9.37 -5.61 14.54
N GLY A 143 8.61 -4.78 13.79
CA GLY A 143 7.83 -5.20 12.63
C GLY A 143 8.16 -4.43 11.36
N HIS A 144 7.42 -4.71 10.28
CA HIS A 144 7.68 -4.16 8.94
C HIS A 144 7.76 -2.62 8.90
N ALA A 145 6.92 -1.93 9.70
CA ALA A 145 6.92 -0.46 9.77
C ALA A 145 8.30 0.13 10.12
N ALA A 146 9.09 -0.54 10.96
CA ALA A 146 10.41 -0.08 11.37
C ALA A 146 11.49 -0.23 10.28
N GLY A 147 11.26 -1.11 9.29
CA GLY A 147 12.18 -1.34 8.17
C GLY A 147 11.90 -0.49 6.94
N THR A 148 10.87 0.36 6.97
CA THR A 148 10.52 1.24 5.84
C THR A 148 11.28 2.57 5.91
N GLU A 149 11.52 3.20 4.75
CA GLU A 149 12.07 4.57 4.69
C GLU A 149 11.21 5.60 5.44
N GLN A 150 9.94 5.27 5.63
CA GLN A 150 8.90 6.11 6.23
C GLN A 150 8.66 5.78 7.71
N ALA A 151 9.56 5.02 8.35
CA ALA A 151 9.44 4.56 9.73
C ALA A 151 9.14 5.69 10.73
N ALA A 152 9.66 6.90 10.50
CA ALA A 152 9.50 8.05 11.38
C ALA A 152 8.03 8.42 11.68
N TRP A 153 7.12 8.24 10.71
CA TRP A 153 5.69 8.52 10.91
C TRP A 153 4.82 7.26 10.93
N LEU A 154 5.24 6.19 10.24
CA LEU A 154 4.51 4.91 10.25
C LEU A 154 4.57 4.21 11.61
N VAL A 155 5.70 4.27 12.31
CA VAL A 155 5.84 3.64 13.63
C VAL A 155 4.90 4.29 14.65
N PRO A 156 4.89 5.63 14.84
CA PRO A 156 3.91 6.29 15.72
C PRO A 156 2.45 5.98 15.37
N LEU A 157 2.14 5.88 14.08
CA LEU A 157 0.79 5.54 13.61
C LEU A 157 0.39 4.11 14.04
N HIS A 158 1.28 3.13 13.89
CA HIS A 158 1.09 1.77 14.42
C HIS A 158 0.96 1.74 15.94
N MET A 159 1.76 2.55 16.67
CA MET A 159 1.66 2.68 18.12
C MET A 159 0.27 3.14 18.54
N ALA A 160 -0.24 4.20 17.89
CA ALA A 160 -1.59 4.71 18.15
C ALA A 160 -2.67 3.66 17.85
N HIS A 161 -2.54 2.92 16.74
CA HIS A 161 -3.46 1.83 16.39
C HIS A 161 -3.53 0.75 17.48
N LEU A 162 -2.38 0.25 17.93
CA LEU A 162 -2.31 -0.82 18.94
C LEU A 162 -2.77 -0.36 20.33
N LEU A 163 -2.46 0.88 20.72
CA LEU A 163 -2.92 1.45 21.98
C LEU A 163 -4.45 1.64 21.99
N ALA A 164 -5.01 2.17 20.91
CA ALA A 164 -6.45 2.33 20.76
C ALA A 164 -7.18 0.97 20.74
N LEU A 165 -6.65 0.00 20.01
CA LEU A 165 -7.14 -1.39 20.01
C LEU A 165 -7.12 -1.97 21.43
N SER A 166 -6.01 -1.81 22.14
CA SER A 166 -5.82 -2.37 23.49
C SER A 166 -6.80 -1.78 24.50
N ALA A 167 -6.99 -0.46 24.47
CA ALA A 167 -7.93 0.23 25.35
C ALA A 167 -9.39 -0.15 25.09
N TRP A 168 -9.78 -0.34 23.83
CA TRP A 168 -11.14 -0.76 23.46
C TRP A 168 -11.38 -2.25 23.74
N LEU A 169 -10.60 -3.14 23.12
CA LEU A 169 -10.79 -4.59 23.18
C LEU A 169 -10.70 -5.11 24.63
N GLY A 170 -9.71 -4.63 25.38
CA GLY A 170 -9.41 -5.12 26.72
C GLY A 170 -10.45 -4.80 27.78
N ALA A 171 -11.28 -3.79 27.55
CA ALA A 171 -12.30 -3.37 28.49
C ALA A 171 -13.65 -4.07 28.26
N LEU A 172 -13.85 -4.73 27.10
CA LEU A 172 -15.08 -5.45 26.79
C LEU A 172 -15.37 -6.61 27.78
N PRO A 173 -14.39 -7.43 28.24
CA PRO A 173 -14.65 -8.45 29.25
C PRO A 173 -15.16 -7.87 30.58
N ALA A 174 -14.59 -6.75 31.02
CA ALA A 174 -15.05 -6.05 32.23
C ALA A 174 -16.48 -5.52 32.04
N TRP A 175 -16.76 -4.93 30.88
CA TRP A 175 -18.09 -4.47 30.49
C TRP A 175 -19.13 -5.61 30.52
N ILE A 176 -18.83 -6.74 29.88
CA ILE A 176 -19.71 -7.92 29.82
C ILE A 176 -19.97 -8.47 31.22
N GLY A 177 -18.92 -8.62 32.02
CA GLY A 177 -19.03 -9.14 33.38
C GLY A 177 -19.91 -8.28 34.28
N LEU A 178 -19.76 -6.95 34.20
CA LEU A 178 -20.57 -6.01 34.97
C LEU A 178 -22.02 -5.94 34.48
N ALA A 179 -22.23 -5.91 33.16
CA ALA A 179 -23.58 -5.90 32.60
C ALA A 179 -24.37 -7.16 32.99
N ARG A 180 -23.75 -8.36 32.99
CA ARG A 180 -24.42 -9.59 33.43
C ARG A 180 -24.81 -9.59 34.90
N ARG A 181 -23.92 -9.07 35.76
CA ARG A 181 -24.22 -8.95 37.20
C ARG A 181 -25.33 -7.94 37.44
N ALA A 182 -25.25 -6.77 36.80
CA ALA A 182 -26.29 -5.74 36.89
C ALA A 182 -27.68 -6.22 36.40
N ALA A 183 -27.73 -7.17 35.47
CA ALA A 183 -28.99 -7.77 35.02
C ALA A 183 -29.73 -8.56 36.13
N HIS A 184 -29.01 -9.03 37.15
CA HIS A 184 -29.56 -9.80 38.28
C HIS A 184 -29.53 -9.00 39.60
N GLU A 185 -29.03 -7.75 39.56
CA GLU A 185 -28.84 -6.94 40.75
C GLU A 185 -30.15 -6.25 41.16
N PRO A 186 -30.68 -6.48 42.38
CA PRO A 186 -31.90 -5.84 42.84
C PRO A 186 -31.73 -4.34 43.18
N ASP A 187 -30.55 -3.87 43.62
CA ASP A 187 -30.35 -2.46 43.99
C ASP A 187 -30.24 -1.54 42.74
N ALA A 188 -31.21 -0.64 42.59
CA ALA A 188 -31.28 0.33 41.50
C ALA A 188 -30.06 1.29 41.46
N ARG A 189 -29.48 1.63 42.63
CA ARG A 189 -28.30 2.52 42.71
C ARG A 189 -27.06 1.86 42.09
N ILE A 190 -26.93 0.54 42.28
CA ILE A 190 -25.84 -0.23 41.70
C ILE A 190 -26.02 -0.35 40.19
N ARG A 191 -27.25 -0.61 39.71
CA ARG A 191 -27.56 -0.63 38.26
C ARG A 191 -27.26 0.71 37.60
N ASP A 192 -27.63 1.82 38.23
CA ASP A 192 -27.37 3.18 37.75
C ASP A 192 -25.87 3.52 37.74
N PHE A 193 -25.11 3.11 38.77
CA PHE A 193 -23.65 3.17 38.75
C PHE A 193 -23.05 2.41 37.56
N VAL A 194 -23.49 1.17 37.32
CA VAL A 194 -23.03 0.35 36.19
C VAL A 194 -23.39 1.04 34.88
N ALA A 195 -24.64 1.49 34.68
CA ALA A 195 -25.06 2.19 33.47
C ALA A 195 -24.15 3.39 33.13
N ARG A 196 -23.83 4.24 34.13
CA ARG A 196 -22.89 5.37 33.94
C ARG A 196 -21.48 4.93 33.59
N ALA A 197 -20.96 3.88 34.23
CA ALA A 197 -19.64 3.34 33.92
C ALA A 197 -19.59 2.81 32.47
N LEU A 198 -20.61 2.06 32.05
CA LEU A 198 -20.75 1.55 30.68
C LEU A 198 -20.89 2.70 29.64
N GLU A 199 -21.58 3.80 29.97
CA GLU A 199 -21.70 4.97 29.09
C GLU A 199 -20.37 5.72 28.92
N ARG A 200 -19.61 5.91 30.01
CA ARG A 200 -18.27 6.51 29.95
C ARG A 200 -17.34 5.68 29.06
N PHE A 201 -17.41 4.35 29.20
CA PHE A 201 -16.65 3.45 28.37
C PHE A 201 -17.07 3.52 26.89
N SER A 202 -18.37 3.60 26.59
CA SER A 202 -18.86 3.73 25.21
C SER A 202 -18.29 4.98 24.51
N ARG A 203 -18.12 6.10 25.21
CA ARG A 203 -17.47 7.30 24.65
C ARG A 203 -15.99 7.08 24.34
N LEU A 204 -15.27 6.39 25.23
CA LEU A 204 -13.88 5.99 25.00
C LEU A 204 -13.76 5.04 23.80
N ALA A 205 -14.63 4.04 23.73
CA ALA A 205 -14.67 3.07 22.63
C ALA A 205 -14.86 3.76 21.27
N MET A 206 -15.71 4.78 21.18
CA MET A 206 -15.88 5.56 19.95
C MET A 206 -14.60 6.32 19.55
N ALA A 207 -13.91 6.95 20.50
CA ALA A 207 -12.66 7.64 20.23
C ALA A 207 -11.56 6.65 19.79
N CYS A 208 -11.44 5.52 20.48
CA CYS A 208 -10.53 4.44 20.09
C CYS A 208 -10.85 3.92 18.68
N MET A 209 -12.13 3.70 18.36
CA MET A 209 -12.54 3.22 17.05
C MET A 209 -12.21 4.22 15.93
N ALA A 210 -12.40 5.52 16.16
CA ALA A 210 -12.00 6.54 15.19
C ALA A 210 -10.48 6.50 14.91
N VAL A 211 -9.65 6.32 15.95
CA VAL A 211 -8.20 6.14 15.81
C VAL A 211 -7.89 4.84 15.05
N ILE A 212 -8.50 3.71 15.42
CA ILE A 212 -8.27 2.40 14.77
C ILE A 212 -8.61 2.46 13.28
N VAL A 213 -9.75 3.04 12.92
CA VAL A 213 -10.18 3.19 11.52
C VAL A 213 -9.25 4.16 10.78
N GLY A 214 -9.00 5.35 11.32
CA GLY A 214 -8.16 6.36 10.66
C GLY A 214 -6.73 5.89 10.42
N THR A 215 -6.10 5.32 11.46
CA THR A 215 -4.76 4.72 11.33
C THR A 215 -4.79 3.50 10.41
N GLY A 216 -5.79 2.63 10.51
CA GLY A 216 -5.92 1.45 9.65
C GLY A 216 -6.05 1.76 8.17
N VAL A 217 -6.73 2.86 7.81
CA VAL A 217 -6.84 3.34 6.42
C VAL A 217 -5.48 3.78 5.89
N VAL A 218 -4.76 4.63 6.64
CA VAL A 218 -3.42 5.10 6.22
C VAL A 218 -2.45 3.93 6.05
N LEU A 219 -2.52 2.93 6.93
CA LEU A 219 -1.68 1.73 6.82
C LEU A 219 -2.04 0.84 5.65
N ALA A 220 -3.32 0.74 5.30
CA ALA A 220 -3.74 -0.02 4.13
C ALA A 220 -3.13 0.57 2.85
N PHE A 221 -3.18 1.90 2.69
CA PHE A 221 -2.57 2.59 1.55
C PHE A 221 -1.05 2.49 1.49
N GLN A 222 -0.37 2.17 2.59
CA GLN A 222 1.07 1.98 2.58
C GLN A 222 1.51 0.63 1.99
N PHE A 223 0.64 -0.38 2.07
CA PHE A 223 0.99 -1.77 1.73
C PHE A 223 0.18 -2.34 0.57
N ILE A 224 -0.80 -1.59 0.05
CA ILE A 224 -1.65 -1.93 -1.09
C ILE A 224 -1.55 -0.78 -2.08
N ASP A 225 -1.00 -1.03 -3.26
CA ASP A 225 -0.90 -0.01 -4.32
C ASP A 225 -2.06 -0.12 -5.32
N ASP A 226 -2.40 -1.35 -5.72
CA ASP A 226 -3.42 -1.61 -6.74
C ASP A 226 -4.44 -2.70 -6.37
N GLN A 227 -5.29 -3.05 -7.34
CA GLN A 227 -6.30 -4.09 -7.16
C GLN A 227 -5.70 -5.50 -7.09
N GLY A 228 -4.59 -5.74 -7.80
CA GLY A 228 -3.81 -6.97 -7.72
C GLY A 228 -3.28 -7.19 -6.31
N ASP A 229 -2.76 -6.16 -5.67
CA ASP A 229 -2.36 -6.22 -4.26
C ASP A 229 -3.52 -6.59 -3.34
N LEU A 230 -4.69 -5.99 -3.57
CA LEU A 230 -5.85 -6.18 -2.71
C LEU A 230 -6.50 -7.56 -2.87
N LEU A 231 -6.58 -8.11 -4.09
CA LEU A 231 -7.36 -9.31 -4.38
C LEU A 231 -6.54 -10.49 -4.91
N GLY A 232 -5.30 -10.24 -5.35
CA GLY A 232 -4.37 -11.21 -5.90
C GLY A 232 -3.27 -11.67 -4.94
N THR A 233 -3.15 -11.05 -3.77
CA THR A 233 -2.19 -11.46 -2.72
C THR A 233 -2.90 -12.00 -1.48
N ARG A 234 -2.20 -12.85 -0.71
CA ARG A 234 -2.71 -13.33 0.59
C ARG A 234 -2.90 -12.19 1.58
N TYR A 235 -2.00 -11.20 1.56
CA TYR A 235 -2.09 -10.01 2.41
C TYR A 235 -3.37 -9.23 2.14
N GLY A 236 -3.66 -8.92 0.87
CA GLY A 236 -4.87 -8.21 0.47
C GLY A 236 -6.15 -8.94 0.87
N LEU A 237 -6.23 -10.25 0.64
CA LEU A 237 -7.40 -11.06 1.03
C LEU A 237 -7.64 -11.08 2.55
N LEU A 238 -6.58 -11.17 3.35
CA LEU A 238 -6.67 -11.07 4.81
C LEU A 238 -7.15 -9.67 5.25
N LEU A 239 -6.72 -8.61 4.57
CA LEU A 239 -7.21 -7.25 4.80
C LEU A 239 -8.70 -7.15 4.45
N CYS A 240 -9.14 -7.68 3.31
CA CYS A 240 -10.56 -7.73 2.94
C CYS A 240 -11.39 -8.47 4.00
N ALA A 241 -10.93 -9.63 4.46
CA ALA A 241 -11.59 -10.37 5.54
C ALA A 241 -11.68 -9.54 6.83
N LYS A 242 -10.60 -8.82 7.19
CA LYS A 242 -10.58 -7.91 8.35
C LYS A 242 -11.61 -6.78 8.20
N LEU A 243 -11.71 -6.18 7.01
CA LEU A 243 -12.69 -5.12 6.75
C LEU A 243 -14.13 -5.63 6.83
N VAL A 244 -14.43 -6.82 6.30
CA VAL A 244 -15.75 -7.44 6.41
C VAL A 244 -16.13 -7.67 7.87
N VAL A 245 -15.24 -8.28 8.67
CA VAL A 245 -15.49 -8.49 10.10
C VAL A 245 -15.64 -7.16 10.84
N LEU A 246 -14.84 -6.14 10.49
CA LEU A 246 -14.95 -4.80 11.08
C LEU A 246 -16.31 -4.16 10.80
N VAL A 247 -16.87 -4.31 9.60
CA VAL A 247 -18.23 -3.85 9.29
C VAL A 247 -19.23 -4.50 10.23
N PHE A 248 -19.18 -5.81 10.46
CA PHE A 248 -20.08 -6.48 11.41
C PHE A 248 -19.93 -5.97 12.84
N VAL A 249 -18.69 -5.77 13.31
CA VAL A 249 -18.40 -5.18 14.63
C VAL A 249 -19.03 -3.80 14.75
N LEU A 250 -18.82 -2.92 13.76
CA LEU A 250 -19.38 -1.57 13.76
C LEU A 250 -20.91 -1.58 13.74
N ARG A 251 -21.53 -2.50 13.00
CA ARG A 251 -22.99 -2.65 12.96
C ARG A 251 -23.57 -3.08 14.31
N ILE A 252 -22.89 -3.99 15.01
CA ILE A 252 -23.29 -4.42 16.36
C ILE A 252 -23.09 -3.28 17.36
N ALA A 253 -21.93 -2.63 17.36
CA ALA A 253 -21.63 -1.51 18.25
C ALA A 253 -22.64 -0.36 18.09
N ASP A 254 -23.01 -0.04 16.85
CA ASP A 254 -24.01 0.96 16.52
C ASP A 254 -25.43 0.55 16.95
N ALA A 255 -25.78 -0.75 16.84
CA ALA A 255 -27.03 -1.29 17.39
C ALA A 255 -27.08 -1.21 18.91
N VAL A 256 -26.00 -1.58 19.62
CA VAL A 256 -25.87 -1.47 21.08
C VAL A 256 -26.04 -0.01 21.50
N ARG A 257 -25.37 0.91 20.83
CA ARG A 257 -25.43 2.35 21.14
C ARG A 257 -26.82 2.94 20.95
N ARG A 258 -27.54 2.58 19.89
CA ARG A 258 -28.86 3.17 19.60
C ARG A 258 -30.03 2.49 20.30
N ARG A 259 -29.91 1.19 20.62
CA ARG A 259 -31.03 0.40 21.18
C ARG A 259 -30.85 0.05 22.65
N VAL A 260 -29.64 -0.32 23.06
CA VAL A 260 -29.36 -0.80 24.43
C VAL A 260 -29.04 0.37 25.34
N LEU A 261 -28.09 1.24 24.95
CA LEU A 261 -27.61 2.31 25.83
C LEU A 261 -28.71 3.28 26.33
N PRO A 262 -29.71 3.70 25.53
CA PRO A 262 -30.80 4.54 26.03
C PRO A 262 -31.66 3.83 27.08
N ARG A 263 -31.83 2.51 26.98
CA ARG A 263 -32.60 1.70 27.95
C ARG A 263 -31.82 1.45 29.25
N LEU A 264 -30.50 1.44 29.20
CA LEU A 264 -29.67 1.35 30.41
C LEU A 264 -29.78 2.62 31.27
N ARG A 265 -30.01 3.79 30.64
CA ARG A 265 -30.13 5.08 31.34
C ARG A 265 -31.38 5.19 32.21
N THR A 266 -32.44 4.47 31.86
CA THR A 266 -33.66 4.46 32.68
C THR A 266 -33.55 3.48 33.86
N ALA A 267 -32.44 2.73 34.00
CA ALA A 267 -32.04 1.86 35.12
C ALA A 267 -33.05 0.78 35.62
N GLU A 268 -34.24 0.71 35.02
CA GLU A 268 -35.34 -0.19 35.38
C GLU A 268 -35.36 -1.49 34.56
N ALA A 269 -34.70 -1.49 33.41
CA ALA A 269 -34.77 -2.58 32.43
C ALA A 269 -33.65 -3.62 32.63
N SER A 270 -33.85 -4.60 33.51
CA SER A 270 -32.91 -5.72 33.73
C SER A 270 -32.64 -6.52 32.43
N ASP A 271 -33.64 -6.64 31.57
CA ASP A 271 -33.55 -7.25 30.24
C ASP A 271 -32.55 -6.53 29.32
N ALA A 272 -32.45 -5.20 29.43
CA ALA A 272 -31.54 -4.39 28.61
C ALA A 272 -30.07 -4.67 28.95
N PHE A 273 -29.74 -4.91 30.23
CA PHE A 273 -28.40 -5.30 30.65
C PHE A 273 -28.00 -6.68 30.09
N ALA A 274 -28.92 -7.66 30.14
CA ALA A 274 -28.69 -8.99 29.58
C ALA A 274 -28.54 -8.97 28.05
N ALA A 275 -29.40 -8.22 27.36
CA ALA A 275 -29.32 -8.03 25.91
C ALA A 275 -28.02 -7.32 25.48
N GLY A 276 -27.61 -6.30 26.23
CA GLY A 276 -26.34 -5.61 26.05
C GLY A 276 -25.15 -6.54 26.22
N ALA A 277 -25.10 -7.30 27.32
CA ALA A 277 -24.04 -8.27 27.60
C ALA A 277 -23.90 -9.34 26.50
N THR A 278 -25.02 -9.77 25.92
CA THR A 278 -25.03 -10.76 24.83
C THR A 278 -24.48 -10.16 23.53
N SER A 279 -24.91 -8.93 23.19
CA SER A 279 -24.46 -8.23 21.99
C SER A 279 -22.96 -7.89 22.05
N VAL A 280 -22.49 -7.38 23.18
CA VAL A 280 -21.07 -7.05 23.37
C VAL A 280 -20.20 -8.31 23.48
N ARG A 281 -20.74 -9.44 23.97
CA ARG A 281 -20.02 -10.73 23.87
C ARG A 281 -19.79 -11.13 22.41
N LEU A 282 -20.79 -10.96 21.54
CA LEU A 282 -20.62 -11.25 20.12
C LEU A 282 -19.60 -10.31 19.49
N GLU A 283 -19.67 -9.01 19.81
CA GLU A 283 -18.68 -8.01 19.39
C GLU A 283 -17.26 -8.41 19.82
N TRP A 284 -17.09 -8.86 21.06
CA TRP A 284 -15.79 -9.30 21.59
C TRP A 284 -15.23 -10.51 20.83
N TRP A 285 -16.06 -11.51 20.51
CA TRP A 285 -15.61 -12.65 19.70
C TRP A 285 -15.21 -12.23 18.28
N LEU A 286 -15.97 -11.34 17.64
CA LEU A 286 -15.60 -10.80 16.34
C LEU A 286 -14.32 -9.97 16.42
N ALA A 287 -14.13 -9.20 17.49
CA ALA A 287 -12.92 -8.42 17.73
C ALA A 287 -11.69 -9.32 18.01
N LEU A 288 -11.86 -10.48 18.65
CA LEU A 288 -10.82 -11.51 18.73
C LEU A 288 -10.49 -12.08 17.34
N GLY A 289 -11.49 -12.28 16.48
CA GLY A 289 -11.30 -12.63 15.08
C GLY A 289 -10.49 -11.57 14.33
N LEU A 290 -10.82 -10.29 14.50
CA LEU A 290 -10.04 -9.16 13.94
C LEU A 290 -8.60 -9.14 14.44
N LEU A 291 -8.38 -9.44 15.72
CA LEU A 291 -7.04 -9.55 16.29
C LEU A 291 -6.26 -10.71 15.65
N GLY A 292 -6.88 -11.87 15.47
CA GLY A 292 -6.27 -13.02 14.79
C GLY A 292 -5.91 -12.72 13.33
N LEU A 293 -6.82 -12.07 12.58
CA LEU A 293 -6.57 -11.61 11.22
C LEU A 293 -5.43 -10.58 11.18
N GLY A 294 -5.43 -9.61 12.09
CA GLY A 294 -4.38 -8.60 12.21
C GLY A 294 -3.00 -9.20 12.55
N ALA A 295 -2.96 -10.19 13.44
CA ALA A 295 -1.73 -10.90 13.78
C ALA A 295 -1.20 -11.78 12.63
N THR A 296 -2.12 -12.35 11.84
CA THR A 296 -1.76 -13.11 10.63
C THR A 296 -1.26 -12.18 9.52
N LEU A 297 -1.89 -11.02 9.33
CA LEU A 297 -1.41 -9.97 8.42
C LEU A 297 0.00 -9.52 8.78
N ALA A 298 0.28 -9.31 10.07
CA ALA A 298 1.60 -8.90 10.54
C ALA A 298 2.70 -9.97 10.32
N GLN A 299 2.32 -11.21 9.97
CA GLN A 299 3.24 -12.31 9.63
C GLN A 299 3.30 -12.60 8.13
N THR A 300 2.42 -11.98 7.34
CA THR A 300 2.38 -12.17 5.90
C THR A 300 3.25 -11.09 5.26
N VAL A 301 3.98 -11.45 4.20
CA VAL A 301 4.72 -10.46 3.39
C VAL A 301 3.73 -9.37 2.93
N PRO A 302 4.06 -8.07 3.10
CA PRO A 302 3.21 -6.99 2.60
C PRO A 302 2.94 -7.14 1.10
N ALA A 303 1.73 -6.79 0.62
CA ALA A 303 1.35 -7.03 -0.78
C ALA A 303 2.27 -6.35 -1.79
N ILE A 304 2.73 -5.13 -1.48
CA ILE A 304 3.73 -4.40 -2.29
C ILE A 304 5.06 -5.16 -2.50
N HIS A 305 5.35 -6.17 -1.68
CA HIS A 305 6.54 -7.02 -1.77
C HIS A 305 6.23 -8.47 -2.20
N ASP A 306 4.98 -8.79 -2.50
CA ASP A 306 4.51 -10.14 -2.88
C ASP A 306 3.97 -10.15 -4.31
N GLN A 307 4.21 -11.19 -5.10
CA GLN A 307 3.76 -11.21 -6.51
C GLN A 307 2.26 -11.52 -6.60
N PRO A 308 1.42 -10.60 -7.14
CA PRO A 308 -0.01 -10.83 -7.23
C PRO A 308 -0.35 -11.91 -8.26
N SER A 309 -1.29 -12.79 -7.92
CA SER A 309 -1.90 -13.74 -8.85
C SER A 309 -3.35 -13.36 -9.12
N TRP A 310 -3.66 -12.91 -10.33
CA TRP A 310 -5.01 -12.47 -10.66
C TRP A 310 -5.88 -13.65 -11.09
N TRP A 311 -7.07 -13.77 -10.51
CA TRP A 311 -7.95 -14.93 -10.75
C TRP A 311 -9.25 -14.58 -11.48
N MET A 312 -9.52 -13.29 -11.69
CA MET A 312 -10.73 -12.82 -12.37
C MET A 312 -10.46 -12.55 -13.85
N PRO A 313 -11.44 -12.74 -14.75
CA PRO A 313 -11.27 -12.43 -16.18
C PRO A 313 -11.33 -10.93 -16.49
N VAL A 314 -11.58 -10.09 -15.48
CA VAL A 314 -11.72 -8.63 -15.62
C VAL A 314 -10.99 -7.92 -14.48
N ARG A 315 -10.53 -6.69 -14.73
CA ARG A 315 -10.08 -5.72 -13.73
C ARG A 315 -10.88 -4.42 -13.89
N LEU A 316 -10.93 -3.60 -12.85
CA LEU A 316 -11.53 -2.27 -12.98
C LEU A 316 -10.47 -1.29 -13.50
N SER A 317 -10.77 -0.53 -14.54
CA SER A 317 -9.91 0.55 -15.01
C SER A 317 -10.75 1.67 -15.58
N PHE A 318 -10.55 2.87 -15.04
CA PHE A 318 -11.14 4.07 -15.61
C PHE A 318 -10.44 4.44 -16.92
N GLU A 319 -9.11 4.46 -16.92
CA GLU A 319 -8.29 4.97 -18.03
C GLU A 319 -8.39 4.09 -19.28
N ALA A 320 -8.32 2.76 -19.13
CA ALA A 320 -8.33 1.85 -20.27
C ALA A 320 -9.67 1.85 -21.02
N GLY A 321 -10.79 2.07 -20.32
CA GLY A 321 -12.13 2.12 -20.91
C GLY A 321 -12.56 3.50 -21.41
N TRP A 322 -11.93 4.58 -20.96
CA TRP A 322 -12.42 5.95 -21.16
C TRP A 322 -12.47 6.41 -22.62
N ALA A 323 -11.62 5.84 -23.47
CA ALA A 323 -11.60 6.15 -24.90
C ALA A 323 -12.90 5.73 -25.61
N ASP A 324 -13.60 4.71 -25.12
CA ASP A 324 -14.84 4.21 -25.71
C ASP A 324 -16.06 5.09 -25.29
N PRO A 325 -16.78 5.70 -26.25
CA PRO A 325 -18.03 6.40 -25.95
C PRO A 325 -19.06 5.55 -25.19
N ALA A 326 -19.18 4.26 -25.50
CA ALA A 326 -20.17 3.38 -24.86
C ALA A 326 -19.86 3.20 -23.37
N THR A 327 -18.60 2.97 -23.04
CA THR A 327 -18.09 2.90 -21.66
C THR A 327 -18.40 4.17 -20.88
N ARG A 328 -18.12 5.35 -21.46
CA ARG A 328 -18.42 6.63 -20.80
C ARG A 328 -19.91 6.78 -20.49
N VAL A 329 -20.79 6.43 -21.43
CA VAL A 329 -22.24 6.47 -21.22
C VAL A 329 -22.67 5.52 -20.10
N ALA A 330 -22.15 4.29 -20.08
CA ALA A 330 -22.45 3.32 -19.02
C ALA A 330 -22.03 3.83 -17.62
N ILE A 331 -20.84 4.39 -17.49
CA ILE A 331 -20.33 4.96 -16.23
C ILE A 331 -21.23 6.10 -15.74
N TRP A 332 -21.55 7.07 -16.62
CA TRP A 332 -22.40 8.20 -16.26
C TRP A 332 -23.83 7.80 -15.91
N LEU A 333 -24.41 6.85 -16.68
CA LEU A 333 -25.73 6.31 -16.38
C LEU A 333 -25.75 5.60 -15.03
N GLY A 334 -24.75 4.76 -14.76
CA GLY A 334 -24.61 4.08 -13.48
C GLY A 334 -24.50 5.07 -12.32
N ALA A 335 -23.65 6.10 -12.46
CA ALA A 335 -23.51 7.17 -11.46
C ALA A 335 -24.82 7.93 -11.23
N ALA A 336 -25.54 8.28 -12.29
CA ALA A 336 -26.84 8.96 -12.19
C ALA A 336 -27.87 8.13 -11.43
N LEU A 337 -27.95 6.82 -11.69
CA LEU A 337 -28.84 5.89 -10.98
C LEU A 337 -28.49 5.77 -9.49
N ILE A 338 -27.20 5.75 -9.14
CA ILE A 338 -26.73 5.71 -7.75
C ILE A 338 -27.13 6.98 -7.00
N VAL A 339 -26.86 8.15 -7.59
CA VAL A 339 -27.20 9.46 -6.99
C VAL A 339 -28.71 9.59 -6.84
N PHE A 340 -29.47 9.21 -7.86
CA PHE A 340 -30.93 9.19 -7.83
C PHE A 340 -31.46 8.29 -6.69
N ALA A 341 -30.91 7.09 -6.54
CA ALA A 341 -31.29 6.18 -5.47
C ALA A 341 -30.96 6.73 -4.07
N ALA A 342 -29.77 7.32 -3.89
CA ALA A 342 -29.35 7.91 -2.62
C ALA A 342 -30.23 9.11 -2.22
N ALA A 343 -30.55 9.98 -3.17
CA ALA A 343 -31.39 11.16 -2.97
C ALA A 343 -32.82 10.79 -2.54
N LEU A 344 -33.37 9.68 -3.07
CA LEU A 344 -34.70 9.20 -2.72
C LEU A 344 -34.73 8.40 -1.41
N ILE A 345 -33.68 7.66 -1.07
CA ILE A 345 -33.62 6.89 0.19
C ILE A 345 -33.55 7.83 1.41
N ALA A 346 -32.85 8.96 1.32
CA ALA A 346 -32.65 9.88 2.44
C ALA A 346 -33.96 10.43 3.09
N PRO A 347 -34.98 10.89 2.33
CA PRO A 347 -36.25 11.34 2.90
C PRO A 347 -37.22 10.19 3.23
N MET A 348 -37.06 9.00 2.65
CA MET A 348 -37.98 7.87 2.81
C MET A 348 -37.80 7.15 4.15
N ARG A 349 -38.37 7.68 5.24
CA ARG A 349 -38.31 7.03 6.56
C ARG A 349 -39.38 5.98 6.85
N ARG A 350 -40.48 5.91 6.08
CA ARG A 350 -41.68 5.12 6.45
C ARG A 350 -42.06 3.93 5.55
N SER A 351 -41.79 3.94 4.24
CA SER A 351 -42.22 2.87 3.34
C SER A 351 -41.10 1.86 3.03
N ARG A 352 -41.17 0.66 3.62
CA ARG A 352 -40.27 -0.46 3.30
C ARG A 352 -40.26 -0.87 1.81
N PRO A 353 -41.40 -1.02 1.10
CA PRO A 353 -41.36 -1.51 -0.29
C PRO A 353 -40.74 -0.49 -1.26
N LEU A 354 -41.00 0.80 -1.05
CA LEU A 354 -40.44 1.86 -1.89
C LEU A 354 -38.92 1.98 -1.70
N ARG A 355 -38.43 1.86 -0.45
CA ARG A 355 -37.00 1.77 -0.18
C ARG A 355 -36.35 0.57 -0.88
N MET A 356 -37.01 -0.59 -0.89
CA MET A 356 -36.48 -1.76 -1.61
C MET A 356 -36.41 -1.48 -3.12
N ALA A 357 -37.45 -0.91 -3.72
CA ALA A 357 -37.46 -0.56 -5.13
C ALA A 357 -36.34 0.43 -5.49
N VAL A 358 -36.15 1.48 -4.68
CA VAL A 358 -35.07 2.46 -4.88
C VAL A 358 -33.69 1.84 -4.65
N SER A 359 -33.54 0.93 -3.69
CA SER A 359 -32.31 0.17 -3.51
C SER A 359 -31.97 -0.68 -4.74
N VAL A 360 -32.96 -1.30 -5.40
CA VAL A 360 -32.74 -2.05 -6.65
C VAL A 360 -32.21 -1.14 -7.75
N ILE A 361 -32.75 0.09 -7.88
CA ILE A 361 -32.23 1.09 -8.83
C ILE A 361 -30.76 1.45 -8.51
N GLY A 362 -30.44 1.64 -7.22
CA GLY A 362 -29.06 1.89 -6.79
C GLY A 362 -28.12 0.73 -7.12
N VAL A 363 -28.55 -0.51 -6.90
CA VAL A 363 -27.78 -1.72 -7.24
C VAL A 363 -27.59 -1.84 -8.76
N ALA A 364 -28.63 -1.57 -9.55
CA ALA A 364 -28.53 -1.54 -11.01
C ALA A 364 -27.55 -0.45 -11.47
N GLY A 365 -27.58 0.73 -10.83
CA GLY A 365 -26.61 1.81 -11.07
C GLY A 365 -25.17 1.38 -10.81
N VAL A 366 -24.92 0.72 -9.67
CA VAL A 366 -23.59 0.14 -9.35
C VAL A 366 -23.17 -0.90 -10.39
N ALA A 367 -24.07 -1.82 -10.76
CA ALA A 367 -23.77 -2.84 -11.75
C ALA A 367 -23.41 -2.25 -13.12
N THR A 368 -24.16 -1.25 -13.59
CA THR A 368 -23.88 -0.55 -14.86
C THR A 368 -22.55 0.20 -14.83
N ALA A 369 -22.25 0.90 -13.73
CA ALA A 369 -20.98 1.60 -13.57
C ALA A 369 -19.79 0.62 -13.52
N LEU A 370 -19.92 -0.49 -12.77
CA LEU A 370 -18.89 -1.52 -12.69
C LEU A 370 -18.66 -2.21 -14.04
N TRP A 371 -19.73 -2.50 -14.79
CA TRP A 371 -19.61 -3.06 -16.13
C TRP A 371 -18.86 -2.11 -17.06
N GLY A 372 -19.17 -0.81 -17.04
CA GLY A 372 -18.42 0.19 -17.81
C GLY A 372 -16.94 0.30 -17.40
N LEU A 373 -16.62 0.12 -16.12
CA LEU A 373 -15.23 0.11 -15.64
C LEU A 373 -14.50 -1.22 -15.85
N SER A 374 -15.20 -2.29 -16.25
CA SER A 374 -14.61 -3.62 -16.38
C SER A 374 -13.87 -3.75 -17.70
N VAL A 375 -12.55 -3.97 -17.63
CA VAL A 375 -11.71 -4.30 -18.78
C VAL A 375 -11.16 -5.72 -18.62
N SER A 376 -10.86 -6.39 -19.74
CA SER A 376 -10.27 -7.73 -19.70
C SER A 376 -9.01 -7.76 -18.87
N ALA A 377 -8.84 -8.84 -18.10
CA ALA A 377 -7.64 -9.13 -17.33
C ALA A 377 -7.25 -10.60 -17.50
N PHE A 378 -6.00 -10.86 -17.20
CA PHE A 378 -5.31 -12.13 -17.32
C PHE A 378 -4.61 -12.45 -16.00
N PRO A 379 -4.21 -13.71 -15.76
CA PRO A 379 -3.46 -14.10 -14.57
C PRO A 379 -2.25 -13.23 -14.28
N ASP A 380 -1.54 -12.80 -15.33
CA ASP A 380 -0.32 -12.01 -15.23
C ASP A 380 -0.58 -10.49 -15.24
N THR A 381 -1.82 -9.99 -15.33
CA THR A 381 -2.12 -8.55 -15.49
C THR A 381 -1.47 -7.66 -14.44
N PHE A 382 -1.36 -8.15 -13.19
CA PHE A 382 -0.74 -7.46 -12.06
C PHE A 382 0.64 -8.04 -11.69
N LEU A 383 1.21 -8.89 -12.55
CA LEU A 383 2.55 -9.45 -12.37
C LEU A 383 3.56 -8.31 -12.43
N ARG A 384 4.39 -8.17 -11.39
CA ARG A 384 5.42 -7.14 -11.38
C ARG A 384 6.60 -7.56 -12.24
N PRO A 385 7.09 -6.70 -13.14
CA PRO A 385 8.23 -7.02 -14.00
C PRO A 385 9.46 -7.41 -13.17
N PRO A 386 10.02 -8.62 -13.37
CA PRO A 386 11.28 -9.02 -12.72
C PRO A 386 12.49 -8.36 -13.40
N VAL A 387 12.35 -7.95 -14.67
CA VAL A 387 13.40 -7.27 -15.43
C VAL A 387 13.24 -5.75 -15.28
N PRO A 388 14.25 -5.04 -14.76
CA PRO A 388 14.17 -3.60 -14.56
C PRO A 388 14.09 -2.83 -15.89
N TYR A 389 13.51 -1.63 -15.86
CA TYR A 389 13.41 -0.73 -17.02
C TYR A 389 14.78 -0.10 -17.37
N LEU A 390 15.67 -0.93 -17.90
CA LEU A 390 17.09 -0.68 -18.16
C LEU A 390 17.36 -0.61 -19.68
N SER A 391 18.30 0.24 -20.11
CA SER A 391 18.74 0.36 -21.51
C SER A 391 19.11 -0.96 -22.16
N LEU A 392 19.82 -1.83 -21.43
CA LEU A 392 20.21 -3.15 -21.91
C LEU A 392 19.00 -4.03 -22.25
N SER A 393 18.01 -4.08 -21.34
CA SER A 393 16.76 -4.82 -21.53
C SER A 393 15.97 -4.26 -22.72
N ILE A 394 15.91 -2.93 -22.85
CA ILE A 394 15.25 -2.27 -23.99
C ILE A 394 15.94 -2.63 -25.32
N ASP A 395 17.27 -2.64 -25.39
CA ASP A 395 17.99 -3.03 -26.61
C ASP A 395 17.81 -4.52 -26.93
N GLN A 396 17.83 -5.40 -25.92
CA GLN A 396 17.51 -6.83 -26.09
C GLN A 396 16.08 -7.01 -26.63
N GLY A 397 15.11 -6.27 -26.08
CA GLY A 397 13.73 -6.26 -26.52
C GLY A 397 13.57 -5.74 -27.95
N ARG A 398 14.30 -4.68 -28.32
CA ARG A 398 14.33 -4.17 -29.70
C ARG A 398 14.81 -5.24 -30.68
N ARG A 399 15.88 -5.96 -30.35
CA ARG A 399 16.41 -7.06 -31.20
C ARG A 399 15.41 -8.21 -31.30
N ALA A 400 14.76 -8.56 -30.20
CA ALA A 400 13.70 -9.57 -30.20
C ALA A 400 12.51 -9.15 -31.07
N PHE A 401 12.11 -7.87 -31.02
CA PHE A 401 11.05 -7.31 -31.86
C PHE A 401 11.42 -7.35 -33.35
N GLU A 402 12.65 -6.95 -33.68
CA GLU A 402 13.17 -7.00 -35.04
C GLU A 402 13.13 -8.40 -35.62
N ALA A 403 13.57 -9.39 -34.84
CA ALA A 403 13.64 -10.78 -35.26
C ALA A 403 12.27 -11.47 -35.38
N ASN A 404 11.29 -11.11 -34.52
CA ASN A 404 10.07 -11.91 -34.36
C ASN A 404 8.76 -11.18 -34.70
N CYS A 405 8.74 -9.85 -34.69
CA CYS A 405 7.48 -9.09 -34.71
C CYS A 405 7.29 -8.24 -35.99
N THR A 406 8.38 -7.86 -36.66
CA THR A 406 8.37 -6.94 -37.81
C THR A 406 7.64 -7.49 -39.04
N ALA A 407 7.57 -8.81 -39.22
CA ALA A 407 6.84 -9.43 -40.33
C ALA A 407 5.36 -9.02 -40.36
N CYS A 408 4.75 -8.84 -39.18
CA CYS A 408 3.36 -8.40 -39.04
C CYS A 408 3.27 -6.91 -38.68
N HIS A 409 4.05 -6.44 -37.71
CA HIS A 409 3.93 -5.08 -37.19
C HIS A 409 4.72 -4.02 -37.98
N GLY A 410 5.63 -4.43 -38.88
CA GLY A 410 6.54 -3.52 -39.58
C GLY A 410 7.67 -3.00 -38.68
N SER A 411 8.75 -2.50 -39.29
CA SER A 411 9.90 -1.94 -38.56
C SER A 411 9.51 -0.68 -37.77
N GLY A 412 8.64 0.17 -38.34
CA GLY A 412 8.07 1.31 -37.64
C GLY A 412 6.99 0.95 -36.60
N GLY A 413 6.65 -0.33 -36.42
CA GLY A 413 5.60 -0.80 -35.52
C GLY A 413 4.20 -0.31 -35.92
N LEU A 414 3.99 0.09 -37.17
CA LEU A 414 2.76 0.74 -37.64
C LEU A 414 1.63 -0.26 -37.97
N GLY A 415 1.88 -1.56 -37.89
CA GLY A 415 0.94 -2.61 -38.31
C GLY A 415 0.97 -2.87 -39.82
N ASP A 416 2.03 -2.42 -40.51
CA ASP A 416 2.17 -2.40 -41.96
C ASP A 416 3.23 -3.39 -42.49
N GLY A 417 3.59 -4.38 -41.66
CA GLY A 417 4.46 -5.48 -42.07
C GLY A 417 3.92 -6.26 -43.26
N ALA A 418 4.79 -6.97 -43.97
CA ALA A 418 4.43 -7.69 -45.20
C ALA A 418 3.26 -8.67 -44.98
N LEU A 419 3.23 -9.37 -43.84
CA LEU A 419 2.12 -10.24 -43.46
C LEU A 419 0.93 -9.43 -42.93
N GLY A 420 1.18 -8.39 -42.12
CA GLY A 420 0.13 -7.56 -41.50
C GLY A 420 -0.80 -6.92 -42.53
N LYS A 421 -0.25 -6.47 -43.67
CA LYS A 421 -1.01 -5.90 -44.80
C LYS A 421 -2.01 -6.85 -45.44
N THR A 422 -1.81 -8.17 -45.29
CA THR A 422 -2.69 -9.19 -45.86
C THR A 422 -3.83 -9.60 -44.92
N MET A 423 -3.76 -9.19 -43.64
CA MET A 423 -4.73 -9.59 -42.63
C MET A 423 -6.04 -8.78 -42.76
N ARG A 424 -7.19 -9.44 -42.54
CA ARG A 424 -8.50 -8.79 -42.53
C ARG A 424 -8.59 -7.65 -41.50
N LYS A 425 -7.97 -7.85 -40.34
CA LYS A 425 -7.77 -6.81 -39.32
C LYS A 425 -6.25 -6.65 -39.16
N PRO A 426 -5.65 -5.54 -39.61
CA PRO A 426 -4.21 -5.33 -39.47
C PRO A 426 -3.83 -5.24 -37.99
N PRO A 427 -2.57 -5.56 -37.64
CA PRO A 427 -2.05 -5.32 -36.30
C PRO A 427 -2.16 -3.85 -35.90
N ALA A 428 -2.27 -3.59 -34.59
CA ALA A 428 -2.34 -2.23 -34.09
C ALA A 428 -1.00 -1.49 -34.28
N ASN A 429 -1.08 -0.16 -34.42
CA ASN A 429 0.11 0.70 -34.49
C ASN A 429 0.72 0.87 -33.09
N LEU A 430 1.78 0.11 -32.80
CA LEU A 430 2.45 0.04 -31.51
C LEU A 430 3.15 1.35 -31.11
N SER A 431 3.37 2.27 -32.05
CA SER A 431 3.96 3.59 -31.77
C SER A 431 2.98 4.58 -31.14
N GLU A 432 1.69 4.24 -31.03
CA GLU A 432 0.63 5.09 -30.49
C GLU A 432 0.45 4.91 -28.95
N PRO A 433 -0.24 5.85 -28.26
CA PRO A 433 -0.36 5.85 -26.80
C PRO A 433 -1.10 4.64 -26.23
N HIS A 434 -1.96 4.00 -27.03
CA HIS A 434 -2.77 2.88 -26.56
C HIS A 434 -1.92 1.72 -26.04
N THR A 435 -0.72 1.52 -26.59
CA THR A 435 0.22 0.50 -26.12
C THR A 435 0.54 0.74 -24.64
N ALA A 436 0.84 1.98 -24.25
CA ALA A 436 1.13 2.33 -22.86
C ALA A 436 -0.08 2.26 -21.91
N LEU A 437 -1.32 2.09 -22.42
CA LEU A 437 -2.53 1.92 -21.60
C LEU A 437 -2.75 0.46 -21.16
N HIS A 438 -1.99 -0.47 -21.71
CA HIS A 438 -2.00 -1.88 -21.28
C HIS A 438 -0.99 -2.08 -20.16
N THR A 439 -1.32 -2.94 -19.20
CA THR A 439 -0.35 -3.22 -18.13
C THR A 439 0.83 -4.01 -18.68
N PRO A 440 2.02 -3.89 -18.07
CA PRO A 440 3.17 -4.75 -18.41
C PRO A 440 2.82 -6.25 -18.41
N GLY A 441 1.99 -6.64 -17.43
CA GLY A 441 1.47 -7.98 -17.28
C GLY A 441 0.54 -8.45 -18.41
N ASP A 442 -0.35 -7.57 -18.90
CA ASP A 442 -1.21 -7.86 -20.06
C ASP A 442 -0.36 -8.14 -21.31
N MET A 443 0.68 -7.33 -21.54
CA MET A 443 1.62 -7.52 -22.66
C MET A 443 2.39 -8.83 -22.53
N TYR A 444 2.93 -9.12 -21.34
CA TYR A 444 3.63 -10.37 -21.05
C TYR A 444 2.74 -11.59 -21.31
N TRP A 445 1.47 -11.53 -20.89
CA TRP A 445 0.49 -12.58 -21.16
C TRP A 445 0.30 -12.80 -22.66
N TRP A 446 0.17 -11.73 -23.46
CA TRP A 446 0.01 -11.85 -24.92
C TRP A 446 1.25 -12.38 -25.61
N PHE A 447 2.45 -12.02 -25.16
CA PHE A 447 3.69 -12.64 -25.67
C PHE A 447 3.79 -14.11 -25.29
N THR A 448 3.22 -14.52 -24.17
CA THR A 448 3.25 -15.91 -23.73
C THR A 448 2.22 -16.76 -24.48
N HIS A 449 0.97 -16.30 -24.54
CA HIS A 449 -0.18 -17.12 -24.96
C HIS A 449 -0.81 -16.67 -26.29
N GLY A 450 -0.41 -15.52 -26.82
CA GLY A 450 -1.06 -14.87 -27.96
C GLY A 450 -2.21 -13.95 -27.54
N MET A 451 -2.73 -13.18 -28.50
CA MET A 451 -3.89 -12.31 -28.24
C MET A 451 -5.20 -13.10 -28.30
N PRO A 452 -6.08 -13.00 -27.28
CA PRO A 452 -7.39 -13.63 -27.31
C PRO A 452 -8.20 -13.24 -28.55
N ALA A 453 -8.69 -14.24 -29.29
CA ALA A 453 -9.46 -14.05 -30.53
C ALA A 453 -8.75 -13.20 -31.62
N GLY A 454 -7.43 -13.02 -31.52
CA GLY A 454 -6.60 -12.30 -32.49
C GLY A 454 -5.68 -13.24 -33.29
N PRO A 455 -5.12 -12.76 -34.42
CA PRO A 455 -4.20 -13.56 -35.24
C PRO A 455 -2.78 -13.65 -34.66
N MET A 456 -2.48 -12.96 -33.54
CA MET A 456 -1.15 -12.93 -32.93
C MET A 456 -0.90 -14.22 -32.14
N PRO A 457 0.09 -15.05 -32.52
CA PRO A 457 0.42 -16.28 -31.81
C PRO A 457 1.12 -15.99 -30.49
N GLY A 458 1.20 -17.01 -29.62
CA GLY A 458 2.08 -17.00 -28.46
C GLY A 458 3.53 -17.31 -28.85
N PHE A 459 4.47 -16.72 -28.12
CA PHE A 459 5.91 -16.80 -28.37
C PHE A 459 6.66 -17.58 -27.28
N ALA A 460 5.97 -18.23 -26.34
CA ALA A 460 6.60 -19.03 -25.27
C ALA A 460 7.52 -20.16 -25.76
N GLY A 461 7.33 -20.64 -26.99
CA GLY A 461 8.19 -21.67 -27.60
C GLY A 461 9.43 -21.11 -28.32
N VAL A 462 9.55 -19.77 -28.43
CA VAL A 462 10.61 -19.10 -29.19
C VAL A 462 11.40 -18.12 -28.33
N LEU A 463 10.73 -17.47 -27.37
CA LEU A 463 11.31 -16.51 -26.44
C LEU A 463 11.20 -17.03 -25.01
N ASP A 464 12.27 -16.88 -24.24
CA ASP A 464 12.26 -17.17 -22.81
C ASP A 464 11.54 -16.07 -21.99
N ASP A 465 11.39 -16.29 -20.68
CA ASP A 465 10.72 -15.35 -19.77
C ASP A 465 11.37 -13.95 -19.79
N GLU A 466 12.71 -13.89 -19.78
CA GLU A 466 13.47 -12.64 -19.71
C GLU A 466 13.30 -11.83 -21.01
N GLN A 467 13.43 -12.49 -22.17
CA GLN A 467 13.25 -11.88 -23.49
C GLN A 467 11.83 -11.33 -23.70
N ARG A 468 10.82 -11.97 -23.11
CA ARG A 468 9.45 -11.45 -23.15
C ARG A 468 9.29 -10.19 -22.30
N TRP A 469 9.96 -10.11 -21.15
CA TRP A 469 10.00 -8.87 -20.37
C TRP A 469 10.82 -7.77 -21.03
N ASP A 470 11.91 -8.12 -21.72
CA ASP A 470 12.67 -7.20 -22.56
C ASP A 470 11.79 -6.57 -23.65
N LEU A 471 10.96 -7.38 -24.31
CA LEU A 471 9.97 -6.89 -25.28
C LEU A 471 8.98 -5.90 -24.65
N VAL A 472 8.52 -6.16 -23.42
CA VAL A 472 7.63 -5.23 -22.68
C VAL A 472 8.35 -3.89 -22.45
N ASN A 473 9.59 -3.91 -21.97
CA ASN A 473 10.39 -2.70 -21.77
C ASN A 473 10.64 -1.94 -23.08
N PHE A 474 10.93 -2.66 -24.17
CA PHE A 474 11.05 -2.06 -25.49
C PHE A 474 9.73 -1.40 -25.95
N LEU A 475 8.59 -2.09 -25.88
CA LEU A 475 7.30 -1.51 -26.29
C LEU A 475 6.92 -0.30 -25.44
N ARG A 476 7.29 -0.29 -24.15
CA ARG A 476 7.11 0.87 -23.27
C ARG A 476 7.85 2.10 -23.81
N VAL A 477 9.16 1.99 -24.07
CA VAL A 477 9.91 3.13 -24.62
C VAL A 477 9.45 3.50 -26.03
N PHE A 478 9.07 2.50 -26.82
CA PHE A 478 8.62 2.68 -28.20
C PHE A 478 7.32 3.48 -28.28
N SER A 479 6.36 3.21 -27.37
CA SER A 479 5.11 3.97 -27.24
C SER A 479 5.35 5.35 -26.60
N GLN A 480 6.22 5.43 -25.60
CA GLN A 480 6.64 6.70 -24.99
C GLN A 480 7.23 7.68 -26.00
N GLY A 481 7.81 7.18 -27.11
CA GLY A 481 8.20 8.02 -28.25
C GLY A 481 7.07 8.90 -28.79
N PHE A 482 5.80 8.50 -28.70
CA PHE A 482 4.66 9.37 -29.05
C PHE A 482 4.58 10.59 -28.14
N GLN A 483 4.68 10.36 -26.83
CA GLN A 483 4.58 11.40 -25.79
C GLN A 483 5.82 12.32 -25.84
N ALA A 484 6.98 11.79 -26.22
CA ALA A 484 8.20 12.57 -26.40
C ALA A 484 8.10 13.60 -27.52
N ARG A 485 7.15 13.49 -28.46
CA ARG A 485 6.99 14.44 -29.59
C ARG A 485 6.66 15.87 -29.15
N VAL A 486 6.07 16.03 -27.97
CA VAL A 486 5.76 17.35 -27.40
C VAL A 486 6.87 17.89 -26.50
N LEU A 487 7.96 17.12 -26.28
CA LEU A 487 9.15 17.66 -25.63
C LEU A 487 9.82 18.68 -26.54
N GLY A 488 10.23 19.79 -25.94
CA GLY A 488 11.09 20.77 -26.55
C GLY A 488 12.24 21.15 -25.61
N PRO A 489 12.98 22.22 -25.94
CA PRO A 489 14.21 22.58 -25.26
C PRO A 489 14.00 23.31 -23.93
N ARG A 490 12.76 23.44 -23.41
CA ARG A 490 12.49 24.16 -22.16
C ARG A 490 11.71 23.29 -21.19
N VAL A 491 12.05 23.39 -19.90
CA VAL A 491 11.32 22.71 -18.83
C VAL A 491 9.96 23.37 -18.66
N VAL A 492 8.92 22.55 -18.70
CA VAL A 492 7.59 22.92 -18.24
C VAL A 492 7.52 22.73 -16.73
N PRO A 493 7.33 23.80 -15.94
CA PRO A 493 7.30 23.71 -14.48
C PRO A 493 6.18 22.79 -13.98
N GLY A 494 6.47 22.01 -12.94
CA GLY A 494 5.46 21.24 -12.21
C GLY A 494 4.84 20.07 -13.00
N LYS A 495 5.44 19.67 -14.13
CA LYS A 495 4.92 18.61 -14.99
C LYS A 495 6.00 17.58 -15.31
N PRO A 496 6.25 16.59 -14.45
CA PRO A 496 6.93 15.36 -14.84
C PRO A 496 5.94 14.36 -15.42
N TRP A 497 6.26 13.72 -16.55
CA TRP A 497 5.41 12.67 -17.15
C TRP A 497 6.19 11.59 -17.91
N LEU A 498 7.38 11.90 -18.42
CA LEU A 498 8.18 10.95 -19.20
C LEU A 498 9.35 10.41 -18.37
N GLY A 499 9.22 9.17 -17.90
CA GLY A 499 10.30 8.49 -17.18
C GLY A 499 11.49 8.17 -18.07
N ALA A 500 12.70 8.46 -17.61
CA ALA A 500 13.92 8.07 -18.30
C ALA A 500 14.23 6.57 -18.08
N PRO A 501 14.61 5.82 -19.14
CA PRO A 501 15.22 4.50 -18.97
C PRO A 501 16.45 4.56 -18.05
N ASP A 502 16.62 3.59 -17.17
CA ASP A 502 17.85 3.48 -16.37
C ASP A 502 18.99 2.96 -17.26
N PHE A 503 20.24 3.24 -16.89
CA PHE A 503 21.41 2.76 -17.62
C PHE A 503 22.68 2.83 -16.76
N TYR A 504 23.69 2.06 -17.15
CA TYR A 504 25.02 2.14 -16.55
C TYR A 504 25.87 3.20 -17.25
N TYR A 505 26.64 3.96 -16.48
CA TYR A 505 27.60 4.93 -17.01
C TYR A 505 28.89 4.94 -16.20
N GLN A 506 29.97 5.42 -16.82
CA GLN A 506 31.25 5.61 -16.14
C GLN A 506 31.33 7.00 -15.51
N THR A 507 31.70 7.06 -14.24
CA THR A 507 31.97 8.31 -13.51
C THR A 507 33.36 8.85 -13.83
N GLY A 508 33.63 10.10 -13.45
CA GLY A 508 34.92 10.75 -13.71
C GLY A 508 36.14 10.08 -13.06
N ASP A 509 35.93 9.24 -12.04
CA ASP A 509 36.95 8.42 -11.38
C ASP A 509 37.14 7.04 -12.03
N GLY A 510 36.39 6.72 -13.10
CA GLY A 510 36.46 5.46 -13.82
C GLY A 510 35.63 4.32 -13.21
N SER A 511 34.91 4.56 -12.10
CA SER A 511 33.97 3.58 -11.55
C SER A 511 32.68 3.50 -12.37
N SER A 512 31.95 2.38 -12.25
CA SER A 512 30.66 2.18 -12.90
C SER A 512 29.54 2.53 -11.93
N ALA A 513 28.61 3.37 -12.36
CA ALA A 513 27.42 3.76 -11.59
C ALA A 513 26.14 3.51 -12.40
N GLN A 514 24.98 3.41 -11.73
CA GLN A 514 23.68 3.40 -12.40
C GLN A 514 23.08 4.79 -12.39
N PHE A 515 22.38 5.15 -13.47
CA PHE A 515 21.72 6.44 -13.60
C PHE A 515 20.74 6.70 -12.44
N LYS A 516 19.99 5.69 -12.00
CA LYS A 516 19.09 5.81 -10.85
C LYS A 516 19.77 6.23 -9.54
N ASP A 517 21.08 6.02 -9.38
CA ASP A 517 21.82 6.39 -8.16
C ASP A 517 21.93 7.92 -7.98
N LEU A 518 21.63 8.69 -9.04
CA LEU A 518 21.54 10.15 -8.98
C LEU A 518 20.22 10.67 -8.40
N ARG A 519 19.22 9.79 -8.24
CA ARG A 519 17.89 10.19 -7.77
C ARG A 519 17.94 10.73 -6.34
N GLY A 520 17.20 11.81 -6.10
CA GLY A 520 17.22 12.58 -4.87
C GLY A 520 18.50 13.42 -4.66
N ARG A 521 19.53 13.28 -5.51
CA ARG A 521 20.83 13.94 -5.34
C ARG A 521 21.02 15.08 -6.32
N SER A 522 20.94 14.81 -7.63
CA SER A 522 21.26 15.80 -8.67
C SER A 522 20.47 15.55 -9.97
N PRO A 523 20.02 16.61 -10.66
CA PRO A 523 19.58 16.50 -12.06
C PRO A 523 20.72 16.03 -12.96
N ALA A 524 20.38 15.41 -14.09
CA ALA A 524 21.35 14.96 -15.07
C ALA A 524 21.11 15.60 -16.44
N LEU A 525 22.19 16.01 -17.09
CA LEU A 525 22.19 16.33 -18.51
C LEU A 525 22.84 15.18 -19.27
N VAL A 526 22.04 14.43 -20.02
CA VAL A 526 22.51 13.29 -20.83
C VAL A 526 22.69 13.75 -22.27
N VAL A 527 23.92 13.64 -22.78
CA VAL A 527 24.30 14.09 -24.12
C VAL A 527 24.74 12.90 -24.95
N PHE A 528 24.09 12.72 -26.11
CA PHE A 528 24.44 11.72 -27.10
C PHE A 528 25.12 12.40 -28.28
N ASP A 529 26.38 12.03 -28.53
CA ASP A 529 27.12 12.35 -29.74
C ASP A 529 27.29 11.06 -30.56
N VAL A 530 26.45 10.90 -31.58
CA VAL A 530 26.29 9.62 -32.30
C VAL A 530 27.10 9.62 -33.60
N ALA A 531 27.51 10.78 -34.10
CA ALA A 531 28.06 10.94 -35.45
C ALA A 531 29.37 11.74 -35.56
N GLU A 532 30.04 12.03 -34.45
CA GLU A 532 31.32 12.78 -34.40
C GLU A 532 31.27 14.11 -35.17
N ASP A 533 30.14 14.82 -35.08
CA ASP A 533 29.95 16.11 -35.74
C ASP A 533 30.84 17.18 -35.06
N PRO A 534 31.68 17.95 -35.79
CA PRO A 534 32.51 19.00 -35.18
C PRO A 534 31.72 20.00 -34.34
N LEU A 535 30.46 20.29 -34.69
CA LEU A 535 29.57 21.15 -33.91
C LEU A 535 29.14 20.49 -32.59
N SER A 536 28.94 19.17 -32.60
CA SER A 536 28.67 18.37 -31.40
C SER A 536 29.86 18.40 -30.44
N VAL A 537 31.08 18.23 -30.97
CA VAL A 537 32.32 18.29 -30.17
C VAL A 537 32.46 19.65 -29.50
N ALA A 538 32.30 20.75 -30.25
CA ALA A 538 32.36 22.10 -29.70
C ALA A 538 31.28 22.35 -28.62
N ARG A 539 30.06 21.85 -28.84
CA ARG A 539 28.98 21.92 -27.86
C ARG A 539 29.31 21.15 -26.59
N LEU A 540 29.86 19.95 -26.71
CA LEU A 540 30.21 19.12 -25.56
C LEU A 540 31.33 19.75 -24.72
N GLU A 541 32.32 20.36 -25.35
CA GLU A 541 33.36 21.13 -24.67
C GLU A 541 32.77 22.32 -23.91
N ALA A 542 31.86 23.07 -24.53
CA ALA A 542 31.17 24.18 -23.86
C ALA A 542 30.36 23.70 -22.63
N LEU A 543 29.67 22.55 -22.74
CA LEU A 543 28.95 21.95 -21.62
C LEU A 543 29.85 21.47 -20.51
N ARG A 544 31.00 20.84 -20.84
CA ARG A 544 32.00 20.43 -19.85
C ARG A 544 32.57 21.62 -19.08
N ASN A 545 32.80 22.74 -19.77
CA ASN A 545 33.26 23.98 -19.15
C ASN A 545 32.16 24.66 -18.30
N ALA A 546 30.89 24.49 -18.66
CA ALA A 546 29.76 25.04 -17.93
C ALA A 546 29.31 24.16 -16.75
N ALA A 547 29.63 22.86 -16.77
CA ALA A 547 29.25 21.90 -15.75
C ALA A 547 29.82 22.27 -14.37
N ASP A 548 28.95 22.27 -13.36
CA ASP A 548 29.29 22.53 -11.98
C ASP A 548 28.48 21.60 -11.06
N ALA A 549 28.49 21.83 -9.74
CA ALA A 549 27.80 20.97 -8.78
C ALA A 549 26.26 20.99 -8.91
N SER A 550 25.67 21.83 -9.76
CA SER A 550 24.21 21.95 -9.91
C SER A 550 23.57 20.82 -10.72
N PHE A 551 24.32 20.16 -11.61
CA PHE A 551 23.84 19.01 -12.39
C PHE A 551 24.98 18.05 -12.76
N THR A 552 24.64 16.80 -13.06
CA THR A 552 25.59 15.79 -13.53
C THR A 552 25.56 15.71 -15.05
N LEU A 553 26.67 16.03 -15.72
CA LEU A 553 26.83 15.82 -17.16
C LEU A 553 27.21 14.35 -17.44
N ILE A 554 26.39 13.66 -18.23
CA ILE A 554 26.63 12.26 -18.63
C ILE A 554 26.73 12.19 -20.15
N VAL A 555 27.78 11.55 -20.65
CA VAL A 555 27.95 11.21 -22.06
C VAL A 555 28.04 9.69 -22.16
N PRO A 556 26.91 8.99 -22.39
CA PRO A 556 26.90 7.54 -22.47
C PRO A 556 27.81 7.05 -23.59
N ARG A 557 28.61 6.01 -23.32
CA ARG A 557 29.49 5.39 -24.32
C ARG A 557 28.99 4.05 -24.83
N SER A 558 28.03 3.44 -24.14
CA SER A 558 27.52 2.13 -24.50
C SER A 558 26.35 2.26 -25.48
N GLU A 559 26.38 1.41 -26.50
CA GLU A 559 25.44 1.47 -27.63
C GLU A 559 24.00 1.21 -27.18
N ASP A 560 23.80 0.34 -26.18
CA ASP A 560 22.48 -0.01 -25.63
C ASP A 560 21.72 1.23 -25.13
N VAL A 561 22.42 2.21 -24.57
CA VAL A 561 21.80 3.45 -24.06
C VAL A 561 21.26 4.27 -25.21
N TRP A 562 22.01 4.42 -26.30
CA TRP A 562 21.51 5.10 -27.49
C TRP A 562 20.34 4.33 -28.11
N GLN A 563 20.45 3.00 -28.20
CA GLN A 563 19.40 2.15 -28.76
C GLN A 563 18.08 2.25 -27.99
N ALA A 564 18.12 2.53 -26.68
CA ALA A 564 16.95 2.82 -25.87
C ALA A 564 16.44 4.27 -26.05
N TYR A 565 17.32 5.27 -25.97
CA TYR A 565 16.94 6.69 -25.95
C TYR A 565 16.51 7.24 -27.32
N GLN A 566 16.95 6.65 -28.43
CA GLN A 566 16.60 7.12 -29.77
C GLN A 566 15.09 7.22 -30.00
N PHE A 567 14.27 6.37 -29.39
CA PHE A 567 12.80 6.42 -29.54
C PHE A 567 12.17 7.65 -28.88
N LEU A 568 12.83 8.21 -27.87
CA LEU A 568 12.43 9.42 -27.17
C LEU A 568 12.84 10.69 -27.94
N THR A 569 13.39 10.54 -29.15
CA THR A 569 13.80 11.65 -30.03
C THR A 569 12.77 11.98 -31.13
N ARG A 570 11.65 11.26 -31.18
CA ARG A 570 10.55 11.58 -32.11
C ARG A 570 10.03 12.99 -31.85
N THR A 571 9.75 13.74 -32.91
CA THR A 571 9.18 15.09 -32.87
C THR A 571 7.81 15.12 -33.56
N LEU A 572 7.12 16.26 -33.53
CA LEU A 572 5.88 16.42 -34.32
C LEU A 572 6.16 16.35 -35.83
N ALA A 573 7.35 16.75 -36.27
CA ALA A 573 7.78 16.78 -37.67
C ALA A 573 8.38 15.43 -38.13
N ASP A 574 9.11 14.74 -37.26
CA ASP A 574 9.72 13.45 -37.54
C ASP A 574 9.23 12.39 -36.53
N ARG A 575 8.37 11.50 -37.01
CA ARG A 575 7.80 10.40 -36.21
C ARG A 575 8.64 9.12 -36.27
N GLY A 576 9.73 9.11 -37.05
CA GLY A 576 10.49 7.93 -37.40
C GLY A 576 10.06 7.34 -38.75
N ALA A 577 10.98 6.59 -39.36
CA ALA A 577 10.76 5.96 -40.66
C ALA A 577 10.01 4.62 -40.51
N SER A 578 9.20 4.26 -41.51
CA SER A 578 8.45 3.01 -41.51
C SER A 578 9.30 1.78 -41.86
N ASP A 579 10.44 1.99 -42.52
CA ASP A 579 11.30 0.94 -43.08
C ASP A 579 12.40 0.44 -42.13
N ARG A 580 12.69 1.18 -41.05
CA ARG A 580 13.72 0.82 -40.07
C ARG A 580 13.24 1.03 -38.63
N VAL A 581 13.85 0.31 -37.71
CA VAL A 581 13.67 0.56 -36.28
C VAL A 581 14.69 1.62 -35.84
N GLY A 582 14.23 2.66 -35.14
CA GLY A 582 15.10 3.70 -34.57
C GLY A 582 15.01 5.06 -35.27
N MET A 583 15.86 5.99 -34.84
CA MET A 583 15.87 7.39 -35.31
C MET A 583 17.29 7.80 -35.74
N PRO A 584 17.48 8.31 -36.96
CA PRO A 584 18.80 8.76 -37.41
C PRO A 584 19.12 10.14 -36.82
N ARG A 585 19.75 10.18 -35.63
CA ARG A 585 20.19 11.42 -34.99
C ARG A 585 21.71 11.50 -34.94
N ARG A 586 22.22 12.74 -35.01
CA ARG A 586 23.65 13.03 -34.84
C ARG A 586 23.99 13.47 -33.42
N HIS A 587 23.13 14.32 -32.86
CA HIS A 587 23.31 14.91 -31.54
C HIS A 587 21.96 15.06 -30.86
N VAL A 588 21.87 14.68 -29.58
CA VAL A 588 20.67 14.87 -28.75
C VAL A 588 21.07 15.15 -27.31
N GLU A 589 20.40 16.11 -26.69
CA GLU A 589 20.56 16.41 -25.27
C GLU A 589 19.22 16.17 -24.54
N PHE A 590 19.27 15.48 -23.40
CA PHE A 590 18.13 15.27 -22.51
C PHE A 590 18.44 15.85 -21.12
N LEU A 591 17.60 16.77 -20.66
CA LEU A 591 17.63 17.24 -19.28
C LEU A 591 16.68 16.40 -18.45
N ILE A 592 17.22 15.67 -17.48
CA ILE A 592 16.50 14.76 -16.59
C ILE A 592 16.56 15.31 -15.17
N ASP A 593 15.42 15.39 -14.50
CA ASP A 593 15.38 15.86 -13.12
C ASP A 593 15.94 14.85 -12.12
N ARG A 594 16.17 15.31 -10.88
CA ARG A 594 16.66 14.47 -9.78
C ARG A 594 15.70 13.36 -9.36
N PHE A 595 14.51 13.23 -9.94
CA PHE A 595 13.59 12.13 -9.66
C PHE A 595 13.52 11.12 -10.81
N GLY A 596 14.25 11.36 -11.91
CA GLY A 596 14.39 10.45 -13.05
C GLY A 596 13.45 10.75 -14.22
N TYR A 597 12.80 11.92 -14.25
CA TYR A 597 11.91 12.28 -15.36
C TYR A 597 12.62 13.16 -16.39
N ILE A 598 12.42 12.88 -17.67
CA ILE A 598 12.88 13.72 -18.78
C ILE A 598 12.02 14.98 -18.82
N ARG A 599 12.67 16.15 -18.71
CA ARG A 599 12.00 17.46 -18.57
C ARG A 599 12.19 18.38 -19.76
N ALA A 600 13.29 18.19 -20.49
CA ALA A 600 13.53 18.87 -21.75
C ALA A 600 14.37 17.98 -22.66
N ARG A 601 14.26 18.23 -23.96
CA ARG A 601 15.07 17.59 -25.00
C ARG A 601 15.44 18.63 -26.02
N TRP A 602 16.67 18.57 -26.51
CA TRP A 602 17.12 19.42 -27.61
C TRP A 602 17.70 18.57 -28.75
N ILE A 603 17.20 18.82 -29.96
CA ILE A 603 17.64 18.16 -31.20
C ILE A 603 17.96 19.25 -32.24
N PRO A 604 19.24 19.60 -32.45
CA PRO A 604 19.62 20.70 -33.33
C PRO A 604 19.27 20.46 -34.82
N SER A 605 19.08 19.22 -35.26
CA SER A 605 18.72 18.90 -36.65
C SER A 605 17.27 19.17 -37.03
N ASP A 606 16.36 19.15 -36.06
CA ASP A 606 14.91 19.13 -36.28
C ASP A 606 14.21 20.38 -35.77
N GLU A 607 14.79 21.01 -34.74
CA GLU A 607 14.20 22.18 -34.11
C GLU A 607 14.70 23.44 -34.84
N ALA A 608 13.85 24.45 -34.99
CA ALA A 608 14.20 25.76 -35.57
C ALA A 608 15.23 26.55 -34.73
N VAL A 609 15.81 25.90 -33.72
CA VAL A 609 16.73 26.42 -32.72
C VAL A 609 18.14 25.98 -33.15
N PRO A 610 18.95 26.87 -33.75
CA PRO A 610 20.30 26.55 -34.18
C PRO A 610 21.20 26.13 -33.00
N TRP A 611 22.35 25.51 -33.30
CA TRP A 611 23.39 25.13 -32.33
C TRP A 611 23.75 26.22 -31.29
N THR A 612 23.51 27.49 -31.62
CA THR A 612 23.76 28.67 -30.78
C THR A 612 22.62 29.04 -29.81
N ALA A 613 21.45 28.41 -29.92
CA ALA A 613 20.23 28.77 -29.17
C ALA A 613 19.69 27.63 -28.29
N SER A 614 20.56 26.68 -27.92
CA SER A 614 20.28 25.59 -26.98
C SER A 614 19.65 26.06 -25.66
N PHE A 615 19.11 25.14 -24.87
CA PHE A 615 18.65 25.47 -23.51
C PHE A 615 19.77 26.06 -22.65
N ASP A 616 19.43 27.09 -21.88
CA ASP A 616 20.29 27.58 -20.80
C ASP A 616 20.21 26.55 -19.66
N VAL A 617 21.15 25.59 -19.69
CA VAL A 617 21.23 24.47 -18.76
C VAL A 617 21.12 24.94 -17.32
N LYS A 618 21.81 26.02 -16.97
CA LYS A 618 21.86 26.52 -15.58
C LYS A 618 20.51 27.10 -15.17
N ALA A 619 19.86 27.86 -16.04
CA ALA A 619 18.53 28.41 -15.74
C ALA A 619 17.47 27.30 -15.58
N GLU A 620 17.49 26.28 -16.46
CA GLU A 620 16.54 25.18 -16.40
C GLU A 620 16.81 24.22 -15.22
N VAL A 621 18.09 23.94 -14.90
CA VAL A 621 18.49 23.18 -13.71
C VAL A 621 18.10 23.91 -12.42
N ALA A 622 18.35 25.22 -12.33
CA ALA A 622 17.95 26.02 -11.18
C ALA A 622 16.44 25.99 -10.95
N ARG A 623 15.66 25.97 -12.03
CA ARG A 623 14.20 25.79 -11.96
C ARG A 623 13.83 24.44 -11.37
N LEU A 624 14.42 23.35 -11.87
CA LEU A 624 14.18 22.00 -11.35
C LEU A 624 14.63 21.81 -9.90
N ALA A 625 15.70 22.50 -9.47
CA ALA A 625 16.22 22.39 -8.11
C ALA A 625 15.19 22.78 -7.03
N SER A 626 14.25 23.66 -7.36
CA SER A 626 13.18 24.11 -6.46
C SER A 626 11.92 23.24 -6.46
N GLU A 627 11.79 22.29 -7.38
CA GLU A 627 10.59 21.45 -7.48
C GLU A 627 10.60 20.32 -6.44
N PRO A 628 9.52 20.11 -5.66
CA PRO A 628 9.40 18.94 -4.79
C PRO A 628 9.27 17.67 -5.64
N GLN A 629 9.31 16.51 -4.97
CA GLN A 629 8.93 15.26 -5.63
C GLN A 629 7.43 15.30 -5.95
N ILE A 630 7.09 15.44 -7.23
CA ILE A 630 5.70 15.49 -7.70
C ILE A 630 5.16 14.07 -7.96
N LEU A 631 5.98 13.21 -8.57
CA LEU A 631 5.69 11.80 -8.80
C LEU A 631 6.80 10.94 -8.17
N PRO A 632 6.46 9.72 -7.68
CA PRO A 632 7.47 8.71 -7.38
C PRO A 632 8.42 8.42 -8.56
N PRO A 633 9.57 7.78 -8.35
CA PRO A 633 10.50 7.44 -9.42
C PRO A 633 9.86 6.56 -10.53
N PRO A 634 10.29 6.67 -11.80
CA PRO A 634 9.60 6.05 -12.94
C PRO A 634 9.67 4.52 -13.04
N ASP A 635 10.64 3.90 -12.38
CA ASP A 635 10.77 2.45 -12.24
C ASP A 635 9.86 1.86 -11.16
N LEU A 636 9.39 2.70 -10.22
CA LEU A 636 8.37 2.35 -9.24
C LEU A 636 6.94 2.58 -9.76
N HIS A 637 6.79 3.40 -10.81
CA HIS A 637 5.52 3.59 -11.52
C HIS A 637 5.43 2.70 -12.75
N LEU A 638 4.96 1.46 -12.54
CA LEU A 638 4.67 0.50 -13.61
C LEU A 638 3.17 0.23 -13.79
N HIS A 639 2.32 1.04 -13.16
CA HIS A 639 0.87 0.83 -13.07
C HIS A 639 0.06 1.93 -13.76
#